data_AF-E6KTU6-F1
#
_entry.id   AF-E6KTU6-F1
#
_cell.length_a   1.000
_cell.length_b   1.000
_cell.length_c   1.000
_cell.angle_alpha   90.00
_cell.angle_beta   90.00
_cell.angle_gamma   90.00
#
_symmetry.space_group_name_H-M   'P 1'
#
loop_
_entity.id
_entity.type
_entity.pdbx_description
1 polymer ?
#
loop_
_entity_poly.entity_id
_entity_poly.type
_entity_poly.pdbx_seq_one_letter_code
_entity_poly.pdbx_strand_id
1 'polypeptide(L)'
;MTMLRAKWARAAVGASALALAATGMGVFGVFSAAPAEAAVNPNIKVAIKPLVLSDKDGVEIPGAGAQVEDPVRMYIEWDATEANPQPGDSFTVGLPATGAALPDITHYYRFREVGRSDPLMFNREQVGECVTAADVMTCTFNQAVAAQGNVKGTMNQMLMAQKETPLTKLPFNANGVETQVPNPNDGPIVQRLWTEKNVGKYANSLKRDSTQINWHITGSGRRLSERAGMPAGTYANKVVFNDVLGADGQTLLPADSTWYVRVDPKSAPNQYPTVARVGQPGINTAYGNYTLERTISADGKSATVTLTRTDGNFDPAINYEIVYSSKIDGKVIPEKQYTNSATLVGDTEGPITSAISYRDPITYTIEMKPGYGAFGVKKYVLGAQVGADAGQIPAATAVTINVNYELPAGWDPALHPEWTAPEGGANPYTMKVPVEQGVAGVAFPKGTKVTLTESLDSAQLPAALRWQGNPSFSVGSTTAVNEVSFTIAENNVSSVSLTNTAAPAPGKISVTKKVVGDIPAGKTFSFDYVCDDAAKTSGSITDVIPGQAKESAEIPAGATCTVTERDASIDGSNLETSAIDPVMVKAGEVAAVEVTNTYTPKSGKFAVTKKVVGDIPAGKTFSFDYVCDDAAKTSGSITDVAAGETKESGDIPAGAACEVTERDASVDGFVLKYAPIDPVTVKAGEVATVEVTNTYTPAPGNIAVTKKVVGDIPADKTFSFDYVCDDPAKTSGSITDVAAGDTKISGEIPAGATCTVTEKDASVDGFTLQTSTIDPVMVKAGEVATLEVTNTYTPVPGKIAVTKKVVGDIPAGKTFAFDYVCDDAAKTSGSILNVAAGETKESGDIPDGAECLVTEREAEAAVDGFILDSAVADPVTVKDGEVAALVMTNTYTPAPGNIAVTKKVVGDIPADKTFSFDYVCDDPAKTSGSITDVAAGDTKISGEIPAGATCTVTEKDASVDGFTLQTSTIDPVMVKAGEVATLEVTNTYTPAPDPTPSATPTPSETPTPSETPGGHDGGDRPNLARTGADVLGGSLATLTLLGMGGGLLALRRARR
;
A
#
# COMPACT_ATOMS: atom_id res chain seq x y z
N MET A 1 -20.45 -23.47 -47.74
CA MET A 1 -19.04 -23.79 -48.08
C MET A 1 -18.78 -25.22 -47.64
N THR A 2 -18.60 -26.15 -48.59
CA THR A 2 -17.27 -26.75 -48.93
C THR A 2 -16.57 -27.34 -47.70
N MET A 3 -16.77 -28.63 -47.41
CA MET A 3 -16.07 -29.79 -48.00
C MET A 3 -14.59 -29.91 -47.60
N LEU A 4 -14.23 -31.02 -46.95
CA LEU A 4 -12.95 -31.71 -47.15
C LEU A 4 -13.10 -33.21 -46.86
N ARG A 5 -12.57 -34.03 -47.77
CA ARG A 5 -12.26 -35.47 -47.60
C ARG A 5 -10.72 -35.58 -47.47
N ALA A 6 -10.03 -36.69 -47.20
CA ALA A 6 -10.39 -38.11 -47.10
C ALA A 6 -9.23 -38.92 -46.43
N LYS A 7 -9.53 -40.17 -46.05
CA LYS A 7 -8.63 -41.37 -46.09
C LYS A 7 -7.23 -41.33 -45.43
N TRP A 8 -7.02 -42.29 -44.53
CA TRP A 8 -5.95 -43.30 -44.65
C TRP A 8 -6.54 -44.70 -44.38
N ALA A 9 -6.10 -45.74 -45.09
CA ALA A 9 -6.54 -47.13 -44.89
C ALA A 9 -5.65 -48.15 -45.62
N ARG A 10 -5.25 -49.24 -44.95
CA ARG A 10 -4.76 -50.56 -45.48
C ARG A 10 -4.27 -51.44 -44.30
N ALA A 11 -4.17 -52.78 -44.36
CA ALA A 11 -4.98 -53.81 -45.04
C ALA A 11 -4.47 -55.23 -44.69
N ALA A 12 -5.38 -56.16 -44.38
CA ALA A 12 -5.27 -57.63 -44.52
C ALA A 12 -6.69 -58.20 -44.20
N VAL A 13 -7.45 -58.94 -45.02
CA VAL A 13 -7.29 -59.75 -46.25
C VAL A 13 -6.88 -61.21 -46.03
N GLY A 14 -7.82 -62.12 -46.33
CA GLY A 14 -7.68 -63.58 -46.35
C GLY A 14 -8.88 -64.27 -45.68
N ALA A 15 -9.72 -65.06 -46.37
CA ALA A 15 -9.82 -65.34 -47.81
C ALA A 15 -11.30 -65.63 -48.21
N SER A 16 -11.59 -65.72 -49.52
CA SER A 16 -12.95 -65.97 -50.05
C SER A 16 -12.92 -66.90 -51.26
N ALA A 17 -13.81 -67.90 -51.30
CA ALA A 17 -14.20 -68.70 -52.48
C ALA A 17 -15.34 -69.66 -52.10
N LEU A 18 -16.31 -70.04 -52.95
CA LEU A 18 -16.84 -69.53 -54.23
C LEU A 18 -18.34 -70.02 -54.28
N ALA A 19 -19.32 -69.24 -54.74
CA ALA A 19 -19.98 -69.31 -56.08
C ALA A 19 -20.60 -70.68 -56.51
N LEU A 20 -21.65 -70.75 -57.35
CA LEU A 20 -22.77 -69.85 -57.71
C LEU A 20 -23.72 -70.63 -58.67
N ALA A 21 -25.00 -70.80 -58.35
CA ALA A 21 -26.06 -71.24 -59.30
C ALA A 21 -27.43 -70.81 -58.73
N ALA A 22 -28.26 -69.98 -59.38
CA ALA A 22 -28.88 -70.05 -60.71
C ALA A 22 -30.26 -70.77 -60.72
N THR A 23 -31.30 -69.99 -60.45
CA THR A 23 -32.70 -70.11 -60.92
C THR A 23 -33.24 -71.49 -61.33
N GLY A 24 -34.17 -72.03 -60.54
CA GLY A 24 -35.08 -73.11 -60.92
C GLY A 24 -36.48 -72.89 -60.33
N MET A 25 -37.54 -73.25 -61.07
CA MET A 25 -38.92 -73.15 -60.59
C MET A 25 -39.26 -74.32 -59.66
N GLY A 26 -40.03 -74.06 -58.60
CA GLY A 26 -40.53 -75.13 -57.72
C GLY A 26 -41.54 -74.60 -56.70
N VAL A 27 -42.82 -74.93 -56.88
CA VAL A 27 -43.85 -74.67 -55.86
C VAL A 27 -43.72 -75.75 -54.78
N PHE A 28 -43.14 -75.39 -53.65
CA PHE A 28 -43.33 -76.10 -52.39
C PHE A 28 -43.76 -75.09 -51.34
N GLY A 29 -45.00 -75.24 -50.85
CA GLY A 29 -45.45 -74.50 -49.68
C GLY A 29 -44.62 -74.94 -48.49
N VAL A 30 -43.95 -73.98 -47.83
CA VAL A 30 -43.40 -74.22 -46.51
C VAL A 30 -44.59 -74.38 -45.57
N PHE A 31 -44.96 -75.63 -45.30
CA PHE A 31 -45.78 -75.95 -44.15
C PHE A 31 -45.00 -75.50 -42.92
N SER A 32 -45.37 -74.34 -42.37
CA SER A 32 -45.09 -74.03 -40.98
C SER A 32 -45.58 -75.21 -40.17
N ALA A 33 -44.67 -75.97 -39.56
CA ALA A 33 -45.05 -76.98 -38.61
C ALA A 33 -45.81 -76.27 -37.49
N ALA A 34 -47.11 -76.55 -37.37
CA ALA A 34 -47.87 -76.08 -36.21
C ALA A 34 -47.17 -76.60 -34.94
N PRO A 35 -47.18 -75.85 -33.83
CA PRO A 35 -46.84 -76.45 -32.54
C PRO A 35 -47.73 -77.68 -32.36
N ALA A 36 -47.15 -78.80 -31.91
CA ALA A 36 -47.92 -80.01 -31.68
C ALA A 36 -48.98 -79.71 -30.61
N GLU A 37 -50.25 -79.73 -30.99
CA GLU A 37 -51.35 -79.47 -30.07
C GLU A 37 -51.33 -80.54 -28.98
N ALA A 38 -51.25 -80.11 -27.73
CA ALA A 38 -51.40 -80.98 -26.57
C ALA A 38 -52.77 -81.66 -26.64
N ALA A 39 -52.80 -82.99 -26.63
CA ALA A 39 -54.06 -83.72 -26.73
C ALA A 39 -54.91 -83.45 -25.49
N VAL A 40 -56.15 -82.99 -25.69
CA VAL A 40 -57.10 -82.85 -24.58
C VAL A 40 -57.49 -84.25 -24.13
N ASN A 41 -57.20 -84.61 -22.88
CA ASN A 41 -57.58 -85.89 -22.28
C ASN A 41 -58.99 -85.72 -21.65
N PRO A 42 -60.05 -86.26 -22.28
CA PRO A 42 -61.44 -86.00 -21.85
C PRO A 42 -61.82 -86.76 -20.56
N ASN A 43 -60.94 -87.64 -20.06
CA ASN A 43 -61.18 -88.37 -18.82
C ASN A 43 -60.84 -87.52 -17.57
N ILE A 44 -60.12 -86.41 -17.74
CA ILE A 44 -59.85 -85.44 -16.66
C ILE A 44 -61.17 -84.73 -16.33
N LYS A 45 -61.65 -84.92 -15.11
CA LYS A 45 -62.88 -84.30 -14.62
C LYS A 45 -62.58 -82.87 -14.22
N VAL A 46 -63.36 -81.91 -14.73
CA VAL A 46 -63.23 -80.50 -14.39
C VAL A 46 -64.57 -79.97 -13.90
N ALA A 47 -64.57 -79.22 -12.80
CA ALA A 47 -65.76 -78.60 -12.22
C ALA A 47 -65.49 -77.13 -11.91
N ILE A 48 -66.49 -76.28 -12.15
CA ILE A 48 -66.41 -74.84 -11.94
C ILE A 48 -67.40 -74.46 -10.84
N LYS A 49 -66.94 -73.76 -9.80
CA LYS A 49 -67.79 -73.30 -8.69
C LYS A 49 -68.63 -72.07 -9.11
N PRO A 50 -69.71 -71.75 -8.39
CA PRO A 50 -70.38 -70.46 -8.50
C PRO A 50 -69.38 -69.30 -8.48
N LEU A 51 -69.57 -68.33 -9.37
CA LEU A 51 -68.71 -67.18 -9.50
C LEU A 51 -68.90 -66.21 -8.33
N VAL A 52 -67.84 -65.51 -7.93
CA VAL A 52 -67.87 -64.54 -6.82
C VAL A 52 -67.50 -63.16 -7.36
N LEU A 53 -68.24 -62.11 -6.99
CA LEU A 53 -67.87 -60.74 -7.35
C LEU A 53 -66.52 -60.39 -6.72
N SER A 54 -65.70 -59.59 -7.39
CA SER A 54 -64.45 -59.08 -6.83
C SER A 54 -64.24 -57.62 -7.17
N ASP A 55 -63.47 -56.91 -6.36
CA ASP A 55 -62.98 -55.57 -6.71
C ASP A 55 -61.84 -55.63 -7.76
N LYS A 56 -61.38 -54.45 -8.21
CA LYS A 56 -60.31 -54.30 -9.22
C LYS A 56 -58.98 -54.97 -8.82
N ASP A 57 -58.73 -55.10 -7.52
CA ASP A 57 -57.53 -55.67 -6.92
C ASP A 57 -57.73 -57.16 -6.59
N GLY A 58 -58.93 -57.71 -6.82
CA GLY A 58 -59.28 -59.11 -6.65
C GLY A 58 -59.82 -59.48 -5.27
N VAL A 59 -60.14 -58.52 -4.40
CA VAL A 59 -60.79 -58.81 -3.11
C VAL A 59 -62.24 -59.24 -3.36
N GLU A 60 -62.64 -60.38 -2.81
CA GLU A 60 -63.99 -60.91 -3.01
C GLU A 60 -65.07 -60.08 -2.28
N ILE A 61 -66.25 -60.02 -2.88
CA ILE A 61 -67.46 -59.38 -2.32
C ILE A 61 -68.60 -60.42 -2.33
N PRO A 62 -68.63 -61.36 -1.36
CA PRO A 62 -69.67 -62.38 -1.29
C PRO A 62 -71.08 -61.79 -1.12
N GLY A 63 -72.06 -62.37 -1.83
CA GLY A 63 -73.46 -61.93 -1.77
C GLY A 63 -73.81 -60.73 -2.66
N ALA A 64 -72.86 -60.19 -3.44
CA ALA A 64 -73.12 -59.14 -4.42
C ALA A 64 -73.24 -59.70 -5.86
N GLY A 65 -74.13 -59.10 -6.66
CA GLY A 65 -74.31 -59.38 -8.09
C GLY A 65 -73.43 -58.49 -8.98
N ALA A 66 -73.23 -58.88 -10.23
CA ALA A 66 -72.29 -58.21 -11.15
C ALA A 66 -72.95 -57.22 -12.13
N GLN A 67 -72.20 -56.18 -12.49
CA GLN A 67 -72.45 -55.27 -13.60
C GLN A 67 -71.45 -55.50 -14.74
N VAL A 68 -71.72 -54.91 -15.91
CA VAL A 68 -70.73 -54.85 -17.01
C VAL A 68 -69.48 -54.07 -16.57
N GLU A 69 -68.30 -54.60 -16.90
CA GLU A 69 -66.97 -54.18 -16.39
C GLU A 69 -66.78 -54.33 -14.87
N ASP A 70 -67.48 -55.27 -14.22
CA ASP A 70 -67.10 -55.75 -12.88
C ASP A 70 -66.11 -56.95 -12.98
N PRO A 71 -65.08 -57.01 -12.11
CA PRO A 71 -64.25 -58.20 -11.91
C PRO A 71 -65.00 -59.33 -11.21
N VAL A 72 -64.73 -60.58 -11.61
CA VAL A 72 -65.42 -61.77 -11.10
C VAL A 72 -64.42 -62.92 -10.96
N ARG A 73 -64.31 -63.52 -9.77
CA ARG A 73 -63.43 -64.66 -9.51
C ARG A 73 -64.14 -65.98 -9.84
N MET A 74 -63.43 -66.84 -10.56
CA MET A 74 -63.85 -68.19 -10.96
C MET A 74 -62.94 -69.22 -10.28
N TYR A 75 -63.53 -70.19 -9.57
CA TYR A 75 -62.80 -71.32 -9.00
C TYR A 75 -63.03 -72.59 -9.81
N ILE A 76 -61.95 -73.34 -10.02
CA ILE A 76 -61.90 -74.56 -10.82
C ILE A 76 -61.33 -75.68 -9.97
N GLU A 77 -61.98 -76.83 -9.97
CA GLU A 77 -61.46 -78.10 -9.45
C GLU A 77 -61.18 -79.03 -10.64
N TRP A 78 -60.07 -79.76 -10.60
CA TRP A 78 -59.70 -80.73 -11.64
C TRP A 78 -59.21 -82.03 -11.00
N ASP A 79 -59.67 -83.18 -11.50
CA ASP A 79 -59.29 -84.50 -11.02
C ASP A 79 -58.92 -85.42 -12.19
N ALA A 80 -57.64 -85.81 -12.24
CA ALA A 80 -57.06 -86.72 -13.20
C ALA A 80 -56.73 -88.11 -12.59
N THR A 81 -57.19 -88.40 -11.36
CA THR A 81 -56.94 -89.67 -10.64
C THR A 81 -57.31 -90.90 -11.47
N GLU A 82 -58.42 -90.83 -12.21
CA GLU A 82 -58.91 -91.91 -13.07
C GLU A 82 -58.53 -91.73 -14.56
N ALA A 83 -57.79 -90.67 -14.89
CA ALA A 83 -57.49 -90.26 -16.28
C ALA A 83 -56.10 -90.71 -16.79
N ASN A 84 -55.25 -91.25 -15.90
CA ASN A 84 -53.87 -91.67 -16.20
C ASN A 84 -53.05 -90.60 -16.96
N PRO A 85 -52.91 -89.37 -16.41
CA PRO A 85 -52.35 -88.23 -17.12
C PRO A 85 -50.91 -88.46 -17.57
N GLN A 86 -50.64 -88.23 -18.86
CA GLN A 86 -49.30 -88.32 -19.44
C GLN A 86 -48.66 -86.94 -19.66
N PRO A 87 -47.32 -86.83 -19.74
CA PRO A 87 -46.66 -85.60 -20.19
C PRO A 87 -47.15 -85.20 -21.59
N GLY A 88 -47.73 -84.01 -21.72
CA GLY A 88 -48.38 -83.53 -22.95
C GLY A 88 -49.89 -83.75 -23.04
N ASP A 89 -50.52 -84.45 -22.09
CA ASP A 89 -51.97 -84.41 -21.91
C ASP A 89 -52.41 -83.02 -21.45
N SER A 90 -53.62 -82.60 -21.82
CA SER A 90 -54.21 -81.34 -21.35
C SER A 90 -55.67 -81.43 -20.95
N PHE A 91 -56.16 -80.42 -20.22
CA PHE A 91 -57.58 -80.14 -20.00
C PHE A 91 -57.90 -78.66 -20.21
N THR A 92 -59.16 -78.35 -20.52
CA THR A 92 -59.59 -76.98 -20.89
C THR A 92 -60.71 -76.41 -20.03
N VAL A 93 -60.77 -75.08 -19.92
CA VAL A 93 -61.88 -74.31 -19.36
C VAL A 93 -62.23 -73.15 -20.30
N GLY A 94 -63.41 -73.22 -20.94
CA GLY A 94 -63.90 -72.24 -21.91
C GLY A 94 -65.03 -71.35 -21.37
N LEU A 95 -65.05 -70.09 -21.82
CA LEU A 95 -66.01 -69.07 -21.39
C LEU A 95 -67.35 -69.11 -22.16
N PRO A 96 -68.45 -68.61 -21.57
CA PRO A 96 -69.77 -68.57 -22.21
C PRO A 96 -69.84 -67.54 -23.36
N ALA A 97 -70.05 -68.04 -24.59
CA ALA A 97 -70.22 -67.23 -25.80
C ALA A 97 -71.61 -66.57 -25.90
N THR A 98 -71.71 -65.43 -26.59
CA THR A 98 -72.92 -64.58 -26.64
C THR A 98 -73.86 -64.84 -27.82
N GLY A 99 -73.51 -65.78 -28.70
CA GLY A 99 -74.21 -66.02 -29.98
C GLY A 99 -73.91 -64.94 -31.03
N ALA A 100 -74.23 -65.23 -32.30
CA ALA A 100 -73.80 -64.45 -33.47
C ALA A 100 -74.46 -63.06 -33.67
N ALA A 101 -74.96 -62.43 -32.60
CA ALA A 101 -75.79 -61.23 -32.65
C ALA A 101 -75.03 -59.89 -32.49
N LEU A 102 -73.77 -59.90 -32.06
CA LEU A 102 -72.91 -58.70 -31.95
C LEU A 102 -71.47 -59.06 -32.36
N PRO A 103 -70.81 -58.29 -33.24
CA PRO A 103 -69.44 -58.59 -33.69
C PRO A 103 -68.36 -58.21 -32.66
N ASP A 104 -68.58 -57.16 -31.86
CA ASP A 104 -67.52 -56.54 -31.05
C ASP A 104 -67.33 -57.18 -29.65
N ILE A 105 -68.30 -57.96 -29.15
CA ILE A 105 -68.24 -58.67 -27.86
C ILE A 105 -68.84 -60.09 -27.98
N THR A 106 -67.96 -61.07 -28.16
CA THR A 106 -68.30 -62.48 -28.45
C THR A 106 -68.61 -63.34 -27.23
N HIS A 107 -68.33 -62.87 -26.01
CA HIS A 107 -68.48 -63.63 -24.76
C HIS A 107 -69.07 -62.77 -23.63
N TYR A 108 -69.80 -63.39 -22.69
CA TYR A 108 -70.39 -62.68 -21.54
C TYR A 108 -69.33 -62.27 -20.50
N TYR A 109 -68.26 -63.07 -20.42
CA TYR A 109 -67.06 -62.82 -19.65
C TYR A 109 -65.84 -62.82 -20.58
N ARG A 110 -64.77 -62.11 -20.21
CA ARG A 110 -63.42 -62.33 -20.74
C ARG A 110 -62.46 -62.69 -19.61
N PHE A 111 -61.39 -63.41 -19.90
CA PHE A 111 -60.27 -63.49 -18.96
C PHE A 111 -59.65 -62.10 -18.76
N ARG A 112 -59.30 -61.74 -17.51
CA ARG A 112 -58.59 -60.49 -17.19
C ARG A 112 -57.20 -60.44 -17.84
N GLU A 113 -56.56 -61.61 -17.94
CA GLU A 113 -55.15 -61.77 -18.32
C GLU A 113 -54.97 -62.80 -19.43
N VAL A 114 -55.42 -62.45 -20.63
CA VAL A 114 -55.08 -63.15 -21.88
C VAL A 114 -53.57 -63.11 -22.13
N GLY A 115 -52.99 -64.24 -22.53
CA GLY A 115 -51.55 -64.46 -22.71
C GLY A 115 -50.82 -64.88 -21.43
N ARG A 116 -51.54 -65.05 -20.31
CA ARG A 116 -50.97 -65.49 -19.03
C ARG A 116 -50.60 -66.97 -19.06
N SER A 117 -49.47 -67.27 -18.43
CA SER A 117 -48.99 -68.63 -18.15
C SER A 117 -48.87 -68.79 -16.64
N ASP A 118 -49.45 -69.85 -16.08
CA ASP A 118 -49.40 -70.18 -14.66
C ASP A 118 -48.95 -71.64 -14.45
N PRO A 119 -48.10 -71.94 -13.46
CA PRO A 119 -47.67 -73.31 -13.20
C PRO A 119 -48.84 -74.15 -12.63
N LEU A 120 -49.09 -75.32 -13.23
CA LEU A 120 -50.03 -76.30 -12.68
C LEU A 120 -49.31 -77.08 -11.58
N MET A 121 -49.67 -76.79 -10.32
CA MET A 121 -49.02 -77.35 -9.14
C MET A 121 -49.77 -78.55 -8.58
N PHE A 122 -49.04 -79.59 -8.18
CA PHE A 122 -49.53 -80.75 -7.43
C PHE A 122 -48.47 -81.14 -6.40
N ASN A 123 -48.85 -81.34 -5.13
CA ASN A 123 -47.93 -81.70 -4.03
C ASN A 123 -46.64 -80.85 -3.96
N ARG A 124 -46.78 -79.53 -4.21
CA ARG A 124 -45.70 -78.52 -4.34
C ARG A 124 -44.74 -78.70 -5.52
N GLU A 125 -44.90 -79.74 -6.35
CA GLU A 125 -44.19 -79.92 -7.60
C GLU A 125 -44.96 -79.28 -8.77
N GLN A 126 -44.26 -78.70 -9.75
CA GLN A 126 -44.91 -78.21 -10.97
C GLN A 126 -45.12 -79.38 -11.93
N VAL A 127 -46.34 -79.90 -11.99
CA VAL A 127 -46.72 -81.01 -12.89
C VAL A 127 -47.20 -80.55 -14.27
N GLY A 128 -47.32 -79.25 -14.51
CA GLY A 128 -47.73 -78.71 -15.80
C GLY A 128 -47.73 -77.18 -15.88
N GLU A 129 -48.44 -76.65 -16.86
CA GLU A 129 -48.60 -75.22 -17.11
C GLU A 129 -49.96 -74.91 -17.75
N CYS A 130 -50.63 -73.86 -17.29
CA CYS A 130 -51.92 -73.39 -17.76
C CYS A 130 -51.75 -72.07 -18.53
N VAL A 131 -52.12 -72.10 -19.81
CA VAL A 131 -52.05 -70.94 -20.71
C VAL A 131 -53.46 -70.40 -20.95
N THR A 132 -53.67 -69.11 -20.71
CA THR A 132 -54.96 -68.43 -20.84
C THR A 132 -55.06 -67.68 -22.17
N ALA A 133 -55.91 -68.15 -23.09
CA ALA A 133 -56.29 -67.45 -24.31
C ALA A 133 -57.42 -66.44 -24.06
N ALA A 134 -58.10 -65.97 -25.10
CA ALA A 134 -59.17 -64.96 -24.99
C ALA A 134 -60.47 -65.54 -24.40
N ASP A 135 -60.74 -66.79 -24.74
CA ASP A 135 -61.99 -67.53 -24.61
C ASP A 135 -61.80 -68.90 -23.91
N VAL A 136 -60.61 -69.50 -23.99
CA VAL A 136 -60.25 -70.77 -23.33
C VAL A 136 -58.96 -70.66 -22.51
N MET A 137 -58.90 -71.33 -21.37
CA MET A 137 -57.67 -71.64 -20.64
C MET A 137 -57.34 -73.13 -20.82
N THR A 138 -56.10 -73.44 -21.20
CA THR A 138 -55.63 -74.81 -21.47
C THR A 138 -54.49 -75.16 -20.52
N CYS A 139 -54.71 -76.17 -19.67
CA CYS A 139 -53.73 -76.69 -18.73
C CYS A 139 -53.09 -77.96 -19.27
N THR A 140 -51.79 -77.93 -19.54
CA THR A 140 -51.02 -79.05 -20.12
C THR A 140 -50.03 -79.61 -19.09
N PHE A 141 -49.98 -80.93 -18.94
CA PHE A 141 -49.02 -81.59 -18.04
C PHE A 141 -47.61 -81.67 -18.64
N ASN A 142 -46.60 -81.57 -17.78
CA ASN A 142 -45.18 -81.69 -18.12
C ASN A 142 -44.64 -83.08 -17.70
N GLN A 143 -43.32 -83.27 -17.79
CA GLN A 143 -42.66 -84.55 -17.48
C GLN A 143 -42.84 -85.03 -16.02
N ALA A 144 -43.04 -84.12 -15.06
CA ALA A 144 -43.17 -84.49 -13.65
C ALA A 144 -44.45 -85.26 -13.34
N VAL A 145 -45.52 -85.12 -14.15
CA VAL A 145 -46.80 -85.83 -13.92
C VAL A 145 -46.64 -87.36 -13.96
N ALA A 146 -45.70 -87.86 -14.77
CA ALA A 146 -45.49 -89.31 -14.95
C ALA A 146 -44.98 -90.04 -13.69
N ALA A 147 -44.50 -89.29 -12.70
CA ALA A 147 -44.07 -89.82 -11.40
C ALA A 147 -45.18 -89.80 -10.32
N GLN A 148 -46.34 -89.21 -10.62
CA GLN A 148 -47.38 -88.90 -9.64
C GLN A 148 -48.56 -89.89 -9.70
N GLY A 149 -49.27 -90.02 -8.57
CA GLY A 149 -50.53 -90.77 -8.46
C GLY A 149 -51.61 -89.94 -7.77
N ASN A 150 -52.89 -90.23 -8.04
CA ASN A 150 -54.04 -89.46 -7.56
C ASN A 150 -53.96 -87.95 -7.93
N VAL A 151 -53.48 -87.65 -9.13
CA VAL A 151 -53.17 -86.29 -9.58
C VAL A 151 -54.44 -85.45 -9.70
N LYS A 152 -54.61 -84.45 -8.84
CA LYS A 152 -55.76 -83.55 -8.80
C LYS A 152 -55.47 -82.28 -8.03
N GLY A 153 -56.25 -81.24 -8.27
CA GLY A 153 -56.05 -79.97 -7.59
C GLY A 153 -57.19 -78.98 -7.77
N THR A 154 -56.94 -77.77 -7.27
CA THR A 154 -57.82 -76.63 -7.44
C THR A 154 -57.02 -75.43 -7.93
N MET A 155 -57.68 -74.53 -8.63
CA MET A 155 -57.10 -73.28 -9.12
C MET A 155 -58.18 -72.21 -9.22
N ASN A 156 -57.78 -70.96 -9.46
CA ASN A 156 -58.74 -69.89 -9.69
C ASN A 156 -58.24 -68.93 -10.79
N GLN A 157 -59.17 -68.25 -11.46
CA GLN A 157 -58.89 -67.22 -12.46
C GLN A 157 -59.78 -66.01 -12.23
N MET A 158 -59.31 -64.84 -12.68
CA MET A 158 -60.07 -63.59 -12.63
C MET A 158 -60.66 -63.27 -14.01
N LEU A 159 -61.97 -63.09 -14.05
CA LEU A 159 -62.75 -62.72 -15.23
C LEU A 159 -63.16 -61.24 -15.12
N MET A 160 -63.61 -60.69 -16.24
CA MET A 160 -64.34 -59.42 -16.30
C MET A 160 -65.67 -59.62 -17.02
N ALA A 161 -66.77 -59.13 -16.43
CA ALA A 161 -68.07 -59.13 -17.08
C ALA A 161 -68.08 -58.17 -18.28
N GLN A 162 -68.59 -58.60 -19.43
CA GLN A 162 -68.53 -57.86 -20.71
C GLN A 162 -69.89 -57.52 -21.31
N LYS A 163 -70.93 -58.27 -20.97
CA LYS A 163 -72.27 -58.09 -21.54
C LYS A 163 -73.33 -58.33 -20.48
N GLU A 164 -74.38 -57.51 -20.49
CA GLU A 164 -75.55 -57.75 -19.65
C GLU A 164 -76.27 -59.04 -20.06
N THR A 165 -76.92 -59.69 -19.09
CA THR A 165 -77.76 -60.86 -19.31
C THR A 165 -78.78 -61.00 -18.18
N PRO A 166 -80.06 -61.30 -18.49
CA PRO A 166 -81.06 -61.64 -17.48
C PRO A 166 -80.88 -63.06 -16.90
N LEU A 167 -79.96 -63.86 -17.46
CA LEU A 167 -79.66 -65.20 -16.99
C LEU A 167 -78.83 -65.15 -15.70
N THR A 168 -79.19 -65.97 -14.71
CA THR A 168 -78.43 -66.09 -13.46
C THR A 168 -77.30 -67.12 -13.53
N LYS A 169 -77.30 -67.98 -14.56
CA LYS A 169 -76.32 -69.03 -14.83
C LYS A 169 -75.93 -68.99 -16.30
N LEU A 170 -74.69 -69.36 -16.61
CA LEU A 170 -74.16 -69.33 -17.98
C LEU A 170 -73.45 -70.65 -18.34
N PRO A 171 -73.49 -71.06 -19.63
CA PRO A 171 -72.85 -72.28 -20.11
C PRO A 171 -71.33 -72.08 -20.27
N PHE A 172 -70.55 -72.51 -19.27
CA PHE A 172 -69.10 -72.65 -19.41
C PHE A 172 -68.77 -74.02 -20.01
N ASN A 173 -67.63 -74.12 -20.70
CA ASN A 173 -67.10 -75.40 -21.15
C ASN A 173 -66.08 -75.91 -20.12
N ALA A 174 -66.35 -77.06 -19.49
CA ALA A 174 -65.45 -77.74 -18.57
C ALA A 174 -64.93 -79.02 -19.26
N ASN A 175 -63.71 -78.96 -19.78
CA ASN A 175 -63.03 -80.04 -20.52
C ASN A 175 -63.88 -80.75 -21.59
N GLY A 176 -64.61 -79.96 -22.39
CA GLY A 176 -65.53 -80.45 -23.43
C GLY A 176 -67.01 -80.58 -22.99
N VAL A 177 -67.30 -80.49 -21.69
CA VAL A 177 -68.68 -80.64 -21.14
C VAL A 177 -69.29 -79.27 -20.84
N GLU A 178 -70.48 -78.99 -21.39
CA GLU A 178 -71.22 -77.77 -21.03
C GLU A 178 -71.69 -77.84 -19.57
N THR A 179 -71.32 -76.84 -18.77
CA THR A 179 -71.61 -76.73 -17.34
C THR A 179 -72.28 -75.40 -17.04
N GLN A 180 -73.45 -75.44 -16.41
CA GLN A 180 -74.24 -74.26 -16.06
C GLN A 180 -73.75 -73.64 -14.75
N VAL A 181 -72.86 -72.66 -14.84
CA VAL A 181 -72.20 -72.02 -13.69
C VAL A 181 -73.01 -70.78 -13.25
N PRO A 182 -73.37 -70.65 -11.96
CA PRO A 182 -74.01 -69.43 -11.45
C PRO A 182 -73.08 -68.21 -11.49
N ASN A 183 -73.65 -67.08 -11.92
CA ASN A 183 -73.08 -65.75 -11.79
C ASN A 183 -73.00 -65.34 -10.30
N PRO A 184 -72.29 -64.25 -9.97
CA PRO A 184 -72.26 -63.71 -8.60
C PRO A 184 -73.65 -63.53 -8.00
N ASN A 185 -73.82 -64.08 -6.79
CA ASN A 185 -75.08 -64.12 -6.03
C ASN A 185 -76.26 -64.82 -6.73
N ASP A 186 -76.02 -65.73 -7.70
CA ASP A 186 -77.04 -66.34 -8.57
C ASP A 186 -77.96 -65.26 -9.19
N GLY A 187 -77.36 -64.17 -9.65
CA GLY A 187 -78.05 -63.00 -10.20
C GLY A 187 -77.73 -62.69 -11.68
N PRO A 188 -78.51 -61.81 -12.32
CA PRO A 188 -78.23 -61.32 -13.67
C PRO A 188 -76.97 -60.45 -13.71
N ILE A 189 -76.36 -60.29 -14.89
CA ILE A 189 -75.35 -59.25 -15.15
C ILE A 189 -76.10 -58.03 -15.69
N VAL A 190 -75.97 -56.86 -15.07
CA VAL A 190 -76.73 -55.66 -15.46
C VAL A 190 -75.85 -54.58 -16.13
N GLN A 191 -76.43 -53.79 -17.03
CA GLN A 191 -75.75 -52.63 -17.60
C GLN A 191 -75.48 -51.55 -16.53
N ARG A 192 -74.28 -50.99 -16.56
CA ARG A 192 -73.85 -49.89 -15.67
C ARG A 192 -74.48 -48.56 -16.14
N LEU A 193 -75.28 -47.92 -15.31
CA LEU A 193 -75.94 -46.64 -15.63
C LEU A 193 -74.98 -45.44 -15.53
N TRP A 194 -75.28 -44.36 -16.27
CA TRP A 194 -74.52 -43.10 -16.16
C TRP A 194 -74.57 -42.56 -14.73
N THR A 195 -73.40 -42.24 -14.20
CA THR A 195 -73.21 -41.67 -12.86
C THR A 195 -72.25 -40.50 -12.96
N GLU A 196 -72.63 -39.34 -12.42
CA GLU A 196 -71.74 -38.17 -12.37
C GLU A 196 -70.46 -38.52 -11.61
N LYS A 197 -69.29 -38.26 -12.20
CA LYS A 197 -68.01 -38.43 -11.51
C LYS A 197 -67.63 -37.18 -10.73
N ASN A 198 -67.31 -37.35 -9.45
CA ASN A 198 -66.54 -36.38 -8.68
C ASN A 198 -65.17 -36.16 -9.34
N VAL A 199 -64.51 -35.04 -9.03
CA VAL A 199 -63.09 -34.88 -9.39
C VAL A 199 -62.29 -35.95 -8.64
N GLY A 200 -61.54 -36.77 -9.37
CA GLY A 200 -60.92 -37.97 -8.81
C GLY A 200 -59.88 -38.60 -9.74
N LYS A 201 -59.15 -39.59 -9.22
CA LYS A 201 -58.02 -40.21 -9.91
C LYS A 201 -58.06 -41.73 -9.76
N TYR A 202 -57.78 -42.45 -10.85
CA TYR A 202 -57.66 -43.91 -10.84
C TYR A 202 -56.60 -44.41 -11.83
N ALA A 203 -56.30 -45.71 -11.77
CA ALA A 203 -55.50 -46.42 -12.76
C ALA A 203 -56.25 -47.65 -13.28
N ASN A 204 -55.92 -48.06 -14.51
CA ASN A 204 -56.38 -49.35 -15.03
C ASN A 204 -55.71 -50.53 -14.29
N SER A 205 -56.43 -51.65 -14.23
CA SER A 205 -55.95 -52.91 -13.66
C SER A 205 -54.61 -53.36 -14.27
N LEU A 206 -53.65 -53.69 -13.41
CA LEU A 206 -52.34 -54.23 -13.80
C LEU A 206 -52.39 -55.75 -14.01
N LYS A 207 -51.55 -56.26 -14.91
CA LYS A 207 -51.28 -57.68 -15.19
C LYS A 207 -49.83 -58.04 -14.87
N ARG A 208 -49.48 -59.30 -14.57
CA ARG A 208 -48.10 -59.77 -14.22
C ARG A 208 -46.98 -59.28 -15.16
N ASP A 209 -47.27 -59.04 -16.43
CA ASP A 209 -46.32 -58.63 -17.48
C ASP A 209 -46.28 -57.12 -17.77
N SER A 210 -47.13 -56.32 -17.10
CA SER A 210 -47.27 -54.88 -17.37
C SER A 210 -45.96 -54.13 -17.11
N THR A 211 -45.55 -53.30 -18.06
CA THR A 211 -44.36 -52.42 -17.96
C THR A 211 -44.73 -50.94 -17.81
N GLN A 212 -46.03 -50.65 -17.78
CA GLN A 212 -46.61 -49.32 -17.79
C GLN A 212 -47.90 -49.29 -16.95
N ILE A 213 -48.25 -48.12 -16.41
CA ILE A 213 -49.53 -47.86 -15.74
C ILE A 213 -50.27 -46.79 -16.52
N ASN A 214 -51.55 -47.04 -16.81
CA ASN A 214 -52.45 -46.06 -17.42
C ASN A 214 -53.25 -45.36 -16.32
N TRP A 215 -52.96 -44.08 -16.12
CA TRP A 215 -53.59 -43.19 -15.15
C TRP A 215 -54.73 -42.39 -15.78
N HIS A 216 -55.75 -42.15 -14.98
CA HIS A 216 -56.97 -41.42 -15.34
C HIS A 216 -57.23 -40.32 -14.31
N ILE A 217 -57.40 -39.09 -14.76
CA ILE A 217 -57.99 -37.98 -13.98
C ILE A 217 -59.41 -37.79 -14.51
N THR A 218 -60.42 -37.89 -13.64
CA THR A 218 -61.84 -37.83 -14.02
C THR A 218 -62.60 -36.74 -13.28
N GLY A 219 -63.72 -36.29 -13.85
CA GLY A 219 -64.73 -35.43 -13.21
C GLY A 219 -65.78 -34.94 -14.20
N SER A 220 -67.01 -34.66 -13.73
CA SER A 220 -68.01 -34.01 -14.58
C SER A 220 -67.67 -32.54 -14.86
N GLY A 221 -68.19 -31.95 -15.93
CA GLY A 221 -67.99 -30.53 -16.22
C GLY A 221 -68.45 -29.61 -15.09
N ARG A 222 -69.46 -30.03 -14.32
CA ARG A 222 -69.89 -29.37 -13.09
C ARG A 222 -68.84 -29.49 -11.98
N ARG A 223 -68.42 -30.70 -11.64
CA ARG A 223 -67.49 -30.96 -10.52
C ARG A 223 -66.11 -30.36 -10.75
N LEU A 224 -65.62 -30.39 -11.99
CA LEU A 224 -64.38 -29.73 -12.41
C LEU A 224 -64.46 -28.20 -12.22
N SER A 225 -65.63 -27.61 -12.47
CA SER A 225 -65.84 -26.17 -12.31
C SER A 225 -65.97 -25.77 -10.84
N GLU A 226 -66.83 -26.47 -10.08
CA GLU A 226 -67.05 -26.23 -8.65
C GLU A 226 -65.74 -26.32 -7.85
N ARG A 227 -64.92 -27.35 -8.12
CA ARG A 227 -63.63 -27.55 -7.44
C ARG A 227 -62.51 -26.64 -7.94
N ALA A 228 -62.66 -26.03 -9.12
CA ALA A 228 -61.82 -24.91 -9.57
C ALA A 228 -62.26 -23.56 -8.97
N GLY A 229 -63.15 -23.56 -7.97
CA GLY A 229 -63.62 -22.36 -7.28
C GLY A 229 -64.69 -21.56 -8.05
N MET A 230 -65.28 -22.12 -9.12
CA MET A 230 -66.37 -21.46 -9.83
C MET A 230 -67.66 -21.45 -8.99
N PRO A 231 -68.38 -20.32 -8.88
CA PRO A 231 -69.70 -20.27 -8.24
C PRO A 231 -70.69 -21.29 -8.81
N ALA A 232 -71.52 -21.88 -7.95
CA ALA A 232 -72.48 -22.91 -8.35
C ALA A 232 -73.40 -22.44 -9.50
N GLY A 233 -73.51 -23.26 -10.54
CA GLY A 233 -74.25 -22.92 -11.78
C GLY A 233 -73.42 -22.16 -12.84
N THR A 234 -72.19 -21.74 -12.52
CA THR A 234 -71.20 -21.30 -13.51
C THR A 234 -70.23 -22.43 -13.84
N TYR A 235 -69.68 -22.43 -15.05
CA TYR A 235 -68.85 -23.51 -15.57
C TYR A 235 -67.58 -22.97 -16.20
N ALA A 236 -66.42 -23.56 -15.89
CA ALA A 236 -65.16 -23.23 -16.54
C ALA A 236 -65.13 -23.80 -17.97
N ASN A 237 -64.28 -23.22 -18.83
CA ASN A 237 -63.88 -23.83 -20.11
C ASN A 237 -62.46 -24.41 -20.08
N LYS A 238 -61.69 -24.17 -19.01
CA LYS A 238 -60.30 -24.61 -18.85
C LYS A 238 -60.06 -25.10 -17.42
N VAL A 239 -59.34 -26.21 -17.29
CA VAL A 239 -58.78 -26.71 -16.03
C VAL A 239 -57.31 -27.07 -16.21
N VAL A 240 -56.53 -26.91 -15.13
CA VAL A 240 -55.09 -27.21 -15.11
C VAL A 240 -54.82 -28.10 -13.90
N PHE A 241 -54.18 -29.25 -14.13
CA PHE A 241 -53.76 -30.18 -13.09
C PHE A 241 -52.24 -30.22 -13.01
N ASN A 242 -51.69 -30.22 -11.80
CA ASN A 242 -50.29 -30.56 -11.54
C ASN A 242 -50.24 -32.00 -11.02
N ASP A 243 -49.75 -32.92 -11.84
CA ASP A 243 -49.58 -34.34 -11.54
C ASP A 243 -48.19 -34.61 -10.98
N VAL A 244 -48.09 -35.47 -9.97
CA VAL A 244 -46.85 -35.89 -9.32
C VAL A 244 -46.92 -37.40 -9.09
N LEU A 245 -46.05 -38.14 -9.77
CA LEU A 245 -45.94 -39.58 -9.62
C LEU A 245 -45.53 -39.98 -8.21
N GLY A 246 -45.98 -41.17 -7.83
CA GLY A 246 -45.44 -41.92 -6.73
C GLY A 246 -43.93 -42.11 -6.87
N ALA A 247 -43.27 -41.91 -5.74
CA ALA A 247 -41.89 -42.26 -5.53
C ALA A 247 -41.80 -43.80 -5.35
N ASP A 248 -41.94 -44.55 -6.44
CA ASP A 248 -42.06 -46.02 -6.46
C ASP A 248 -41.35 -46.70 -7.66
N GLY A 249 -40.66 -45.91 -8.48
CA GLY A 249 -39.97 -46.36 -9.70
C GLY A 249 -40.71 -46.06 -11.00
N GLN A 250 -41.87 -45.40 -10.96
CA GLN A 250 -42.51 -44.87 -12.16
C GLN A 250 -41.78 -43.67 -12.77
N THR A 251 -41.93 -43.48 -14.08
CA THR A 251 -41.58 -42.25 -14.82
C THR A 251 -42.64 -41.98 -15.90
N LEU A 252 -43.12 -40.74 -16.06
CA LEU A 252 -44.15 -40.39 -17.04
C LEU A 252 -43.66 -40.61 -18.48
N LEU A 253 -44.51 -41.14 -19.36
CA LEU A 253 -44.13 -41.32 -20.76
C LEU A 253 -44.20 -39.98 -21.53
N PRO A 254 -43.11 -39.56 -22.20
CA PRO A 254 -43.02 -38.23 -22.82
C PRO A 254 -43.57 -38.17 -24.26
N ALA A 255 -44.19 -39.24 -24.76
CA ALA A 255 -44.76 -39.29 -26.10
C ALA A 255 -46.21 -38.76 -26.10
N ASP A 256 -46.50 -37.71 -26.86
CA ASP A 256 -47.83 -37.06 -26.88
C ASP A 256 -48.98 -38.00 -27.25
N SER A 257 -48.68 -39.09 -27.98
CA SER A 257 -49.65 -40.13 -28.32
C SER A 257 -50.23 -40.91 -27.13
N THR A 258 -49.56 -40.91 -25.96
CA THR A 258 -50.12 -41.51 -24.74
C THR A 258 -51.07 -40.58 -23.99
N TRP A 259 -51.03 -39.27 -24.24
CA TRP A 259 -51.81 -38.25 -23.53
C TRP A 259 -53.06 -37.87 -24.32
N TYR A 260 -54.25 -38.24 -23.81
CA TYR A 260 -55.52 -38.00 -24.49
C TYR A 260 -56.66 -37.69 -23.52
N VAL A 261 -57.72 -37.08 -24.04
CA VAL A 261 -58.98 -36.87 -23.31
C VAL A 261 -60.11 -37.62 -23.99
N ARG A 262 -60.87 -38.35 -23.19
CA ARG A 262 -62.10 -39.07 -23.57
C ARG A 262 -63.27 -38.60 -22.72
N VAL A 263 -64.49 -38.79 -23.22
CA VAL A 263 -65.72 -38.28 -22.57
C VAL A 263 -66.78 -39.36 -22.42
N ASP A 264 -67.47 -39.39 -21.28
CA ASP A 264 -68.63 -40.23 -21.00
C ASP A 264 -69.89 -39.33 -20.87
N PRO A 265 -70.59 -39.08 -21.98
CA PRO A 265 -71.76 -38.21 -22.02
C PRO A 265 -73.00 -38.97 -21.55
N LYS A 266 -73.87 -38.31 -20.78
CA LYS A 266 -75.13 -38.90 -20.29
C LYS A 266 -76.08 -39.40 -21.38
N SER A 267 -75.92 -38.91 -22.62
CA SER A 267 -76.67 -39.34 -23.81
C SER A 267 -76.16 -40.61 -24.47
N ALA A 268 -74.91 -41.04 -24.21
CA ALA A 268 -74.29 -42.24 -24.76
C ALA A 268 -73.32 -42.88 -23.74
N PRO A 269 -73.84 -43.38 -22.61
CA PRO A 269 -73.03 -43.68 -21.44
C PRO A 269 -72.16 -44.92 -21.60
N ASN A 270 -71.00 -44.89 -20.95
CA ASN A 270 -69.92 -45.89 -20.99
C ASN A 270 -69.22 -46.07 -22.36
N GLN A 271 -69.47 -45.22 -23.35
CA GLN A 271 -68.85 -45.35 -24.69
C GLN A 271 -67.44 -44.73 -24.77
N TYR A 272 -67.08 -43.81 -23.87
CA TYR A 272 -65.77 -43.16 -23.75
C TYR A 272 -65.06 -42.73 -25.08
N PRO A 273 -65.74 -42.08 -26.06
CA PRO A 273 -65.07 -41.54 -27.25
C PRO A 273 -63.92 -40.58 -26.90
N THR A 274 -62.78 -40.74 -27.59
CA THR A 274 -61.64 -39.82 -27.51
C THR A 274 -61.93 -38.56 -28.31
N VAL A 275 -61.79 -37.38 -27.69
CA VAL A 275 -62.12 -36.08 -28.31
C VAL A 275 -60.89 -35.25 -28.68
N ALA A 276 -59.76 -35.44 -28.00
CA ALA A 276 -58.47 -34.84 -28.34
C ALA A 276 -57.28 -35.64 -27.80
N ARG A 277 -56.10 -35.47 -28.41
CA ARG A 277 -54.77 -35.87 -27.92
C ARG A 277 -53.88 -34.63 -27.84
N VAL A 278 -52.76 -34.72 -27.13
CA VAL A 278 -51.77 -33.64 -27.15
C VAL A 278 -51.26 -33.44 -28.59
N GLY A 279 -51.26 -32.18 -29.05
CA GLY A 279 -50.94 -31.82 -30.43
C GLY A 279 -51.99 -32.19 -31.49
N GLN A 280 -53.11 -32.84 -31.12
CA GLN A 280 -54.17 -33.27 -32.03
C GLN A 280 -55.57 -32.96 -31.45
N PRO A 281 -56.05 -31.71 -31.56
CA PRO A 281 -57.40 -31.35 -31.16
C PRO A 281 -58.45 -31.89 -32.15
N GLY A 282 -59.71 -32.00 -31.69
CA GLY A 282 -60.86 -32.24 -32.58
C GLY A 282 -60.95 -33.66 -33.17
N ILE A 283 -60.44 -34.69 -32.47
CA ILE A 283 -60.50 -36.10 -32.90
C ILE A 283 -61.96 -36.57 -33.01
N ASN A 284 -62.82 -36.11 -32.11
CA ASN A 284 -64.27 -36.27 -32.21
C ASN A 284 -64.94 -35.00 -31.67
N THR A 285 -65.63 -34.28 -32.54
CA THR A 285 -66.25 -32.98 -32.24
C THR A 285 -67.73 -33.08 -31.86
N ALA A 286 -68.34 -34.28 -31.88
CA ALA A 286 -69.76 -34.48 -31.59
C ALA A 286 -70.16 -34.12 -30.15
N TYR A 287 -69.18 -34.01 -29.25
CA TYR A 287 -69.35 -33.67 -27.83
C TYR A 287 -68.64 -32.36 -27.45
N GLY A 288 -68.33 -31.52 -28.44
CA GLY A 288 -67.58 -30.27 -28.31
C GLY A 288 -66.13 -30.36 -28.82
N ASN A 289 -65.46 -29.22 -28.88
CA ASN A 289 -64.10 -29.07 -29.40
C ASN A 289 -63.10 -28.86 -28.25
N TYR A 290 -62.03 -29.64 -28.20
CA TYR A 290 -61.10 -29.67 -27.07
C TYR A 290 -59.63 -29.61 -27.51
N THR A 291 -58.79 -28.97 -26.68
CA THR A 291 -57.33 -29.07 -26.71
C THR A 291 -56.83 -29.70 -25.41
N LEU A 292 -55.74 -30.45 -25.50
CA LEU A 292 -55.00 -31.00 -24.37
C LEU A 292 -53.53 -30.61 -24.52
N GLU A 293 -52.96 -30.02 -23.48
CA GLU A 293 -51.57 -29.56 -23.42
C GLU A 293 -50.89 -30.19 -22.19
N ARG A 294 -49.61 -30.54 -22.27
CA ARG A 294 -48.84 -31.06 -21.14
C ARG A 294 -47.39 -30.60 -21.17
N THR A 295 -46.84 -30.33 -19.99
CA THR A 295 -45.41 -30.09 -19.75
C THR A 295 -44.95 -31.08 -18.69
N ILE A 296 -43.87 -31.84 -18.93
CA ILE A 296 -43.32 -32.81 -17.98
C ILE A 296 -42.00 -32.26 -17.42
N SER A 297 -41.72 -32.49 -16.14
CA SER A 297 -40.45 -32.13 -15.50
C SER A 297 -39.25 -32.91 -16.05
N ALA A 298 -38.04 -32.37 -15.90
CA ALA A 298 -36.82 -32.94 -16.48
C ALA A 298 -36.46 -34.36 -15.97
N ASP A 299 -36.92 -34.70 -14.76
CA ASP A 299 -36.80 -36.04 -14.13
C ASP A 299 -37.92 -37.02 -14.55
N GLY A 300 -38.91 -36.55 -15.32
CA GLY A 300 -40.09 -37.31 -15.72
C GLY A 300 -41.05 -37.68 -14.57
N LYS A 301 -40.96 -37.05 -13.39
CA LYS A 301 -41.78 -37.41 -12.22
C LYS A 301 -43.05 -36.58 -12.04
N SER A 302 -43.14 -35.40 -12.65
CA SER A 302 -44.32 -34.53 -12.54
C SER A 302 -44.73 -33.95 -13.89
N ALA A 303 -45.99 -33.52 -14.01
CA ALA A 303 -46.50 -32.85 -15.20
C ALA A 303 -47.58 -31.81 -14.90
N THR A 304 -47.50 -30.64 -15.52
CA THR A 304 -48.64 -29.72 -15.62
C THR A 304 -49.44 -30.08 -16.87
N VAL A 305 -50.74 -30.33 -16.70
CA VAL A 305 -51.67 -30.83 -17.73
C VAL A 305 -52.85 -29.87 -17.83
N THR A 306 -53.09 -29.32 -19.02
CA THR A 306 -54.18 -28.38 -19.29
C THR A 306 -55.20 -29.00 -20.24
N LEU A 307 -56.44 -29.10 -19.79
CA LEU A 307 -57.59 -29.42 -20.65
C LEU A 307 -58.40 -28.14 -20.89
N THR A 308 -58.64 -27.80 -22.15
CA THR A 308 -59.47 -26.65 -22.53
C THR A 308 -60.54 -27.08 -23.52
N ARG A 309 -61.79 -26.67 -23.29
CA ARG A 309 -62.86 -26.66 -24.28
C ARG A 309 -62.83 -25.33 -25.02
N THR A 310 -62.81 -25.40 -26.35
CA THR A 310 -62.55 -24.25 -27.24
C THR A 310 -63.82 -23.67 -27.86
N ASP A 311 -64.95 -24.37 -27.79
CA ASP A 311 -66.26 -23.95 -28.31
C ASP A 311 -67.30 -23.60 -27.24
N GLY A 312 -66.91 -23.58 -25.95
CA GLY A 312 -67.79 -23.24 -24.83
C GLY A 312 -67.25 -23.74 -23.50
N ASN A 313 -68.10 -23.74 -22.46
CA ASN A 313 -67.77 -24.23 -21.14
C ASN A 313 -67.95 -25.76 -21.04
N PHE A 314 -67.31 -26.41 -20.06
CA PHE A 314 -67.50 -27.85 -19.82
C PHE A 314 -68.96 -28.18 -19.54
N ASP A 315 -69.44 -29.29 -20.09
CA ASP A 315 -70.84 -29.69 -20.01
C ASP A 315 -71.12 -30.44 -18.70
N PRO A 316 -72.11 -30.01 -17.88
CA PRO A 316 -72.45 -30.69 -16.63
C PRO A 316 -73.02 -32.11 -16.84
N ALA A 317 -73.50 -32.45 -18.03
CA ALA A 317 -73.98 -33.80 -18.39
C ALA A 317 -72.89 -34.68 -19.04
N ILE A 318 -71.63 -34.25 -19.02
CA ILE A 318 -70.48 -35.01 -19.52
C ILE A 318 -69.49 -35.26 -18.38
N ASN A 319 -69.12 -36.53 -18.21
CA ASN A 319 -67.95 -36.93 -17.45
C ASN A 319 -66.71 -36.84 -18.35
N TYR A 320 -65.67 -36.16 -17.90
CA TYR A 320 -64.39 -36.05 -18.60
C TYR A 320 -63.38 -37.04 -18.01
N GLU A 321 -62.49 -37.57 -18.85
CA GLU A 321 -61.32 -38.32 -18.42
C GLU A 321 -60.08 -37.91 -19.21
N ILE A 322 -59.06 -37.40 -18.51
CA ILE A 322 -57.71 -37.22 -19.06
C ILE A 322 -56.94 -38.51 -18.76
N VAL A 323 -56.43 -39.15 -19.81
CA VAL A 323 -55.76 -40.46 -19.78
C VAL A 323 -54.34 -40.33 -20.28
N TYR A 324 -53.40 -40.96 -19.57
CA TYR A 324 -51.97 -40.94 -19.87
C TYR A 324 -51.24 -42.08 -19.16
N SER A 325 -49.96 -42.25 -19.46
CA SER A 325 -49.21 -43.44 -19.05
C SER A 325 -47.90 -43.10 -18.34
N SER A 326 -47.58 -43.85 -17.29
CA SER A 326 -46.21 -43.96 -16.75
C SER A 326 -45.57 -45.29 -17.18
N LYS A 327 -44.25 -45.31 -17.28
CA LYS A 327 -43.41 -46.51 -17.41
C LYS A 327 -42.89 -46.92 -16.04
N ILE A 328 -42.76 -48.22 -15.82
CA ILE A 328 -41.99 -48.84 -14.74
C ILE A 328 -40.71 -49.43 -15.34
N ASP A 329 -39.61 -49.41 -14.59
CA ASP A 329 -38.39 -50.12 -14.99
C ASP A 329 -38.49 -51.62 -14.67
N GLY A 330 -38.94 -52.39 -15.66
CA GLY A 330 -39.17 -53.83 -15.57
C GLY A 330 -40.63 -54.19 -15.77
N LYS A 331 -41.03 -55.36 -15.24
CA LYS A 331 -42.45 -55.76 -15.09
C LYS A 331 -42.98 -55.30 -13.73
N VAL A 332 -44.30 -55.14 -13.60
CA VAL A 332 -44.94 -54.88 -12.31
C VAL A 332 -44.61 -55.98 -11.31
N ILE A 333 -43.99 -55.59 -10.20
CA ILE A 333 -43.74 -56.48 -9.07
C ILE A 333 -45.08 -56.80 -8.39
N PRO A 334 -45.43 -58.08 -8.12
CA PRO A 334 -46.71 -58.42 -7.53
C PRO A 334 -46.86 -57.90 -6.10
N GLU A 335 -48.04 -57.36 -5.79
CA GLU A 335 -48.43 -56.64 -4.56
C GLU A 335 -47.72 -55.31 -4.31
N LYS A 336 -46.72 -54.92 -5.11
CA LYS A 336 -46.12 -53.58 -5.02
C LYS A 336 -47.18 -52.53 -5.36
N GLN A 337 -47.33 -51.55 -4.47
CA GLN A 337 -48.22 -50.42 -4.69
C GLN A 337 -47.48 -49.34 -5.51
N TYR A 338 -48.13 -48.91 -6.59
CA TYR A 338 -47.75 -47.77 -7.40
C TYR A 338 -48.78 -46.67 -7.16
N THR A 339 -48.30 -45.44 -7.04
CA THR A 339 -49.10 -44.29 -6.63
C THR A 339 -48.94 -43.14 -7.61
N ASN A 340 -49.91 -42.23 -7.64
CA ASN A 340 -49.82 -40.98 -8.40
C ASN A 340 -50.85 -40.00 -7.79
N SER A 341 -50.54 -38.70 -7.79
CA SER A 341 -51.39 -37.65 -7.22
C SER A 341 -51.51 -36.47 -8.18
N ALA A 342 -52.73 -35.99 -8.43
CA ALA A 342 -52.95 -34.75 -9.18
C ALA A 342 -53.56 -33.67 -8.28
N THR A 343 -53.15 -32.42 -8.45
CA THR A 343 -53.74 -31.24 -7.77
C THR A 343 -54.33 -30.31 -8.82
N LEU A 344 -55.61 -29.98 -8.72
CA LEU A 344 -56.24 -28.97 -9.58
C LEU A 344 -55.75 -27.57 -9.17
N VAL A 345 -55.38 -26.73 -10.14
CA VAL A 345 -54.90 -25.37 -9.86
C VAL A 345 -56.09 -24.50 -9.44
N GLY A 346 -56.01 -23.91 -8.24
CA GLY A 346 -57.10 -23.15 -7.60
C GLY A 346 -57.96 -23.96 -6.62
N ASP A 347 -57.64 -25.25 -6.44
CA ASP A 347 -58.36 -26.18 -5.57
C ASP A 347 -58.11 -25.92 -4.07
N THR A 348 -59.14 -26.16 -3.25
CA THR A 348 -59.10 -26.08 -1.78
C THR A 348 -59.30 -27.43 -1.09
N GLU A 349 -59.65 -28.50 -1.84
CA GLU A 349 -59.84 -29.87 -1.32
C GLU A 349 -58.53 -30.69 -1.28
N GLY A 350 -57.43 -30.18 -1.85
CA GLY A 350 -56.12 -30.84 -1.85
C GLY A 350 -55.90 -31.84 -3.01
N PRO A 351 -54.86 -32.69 -2.98
CA PRO A 351 -54.55 -33.60 -4.08
C PRO A 351 -55.54 -34.78 -4.19
N ILE A 352 -55.92 -35.13 -5.42
CA ILE A 352 -56.55 -36.42 -5.76
C ILE A 352 -55.47 -37.49 -5.95
N THR A 353 -55.14 -38.19 -4.86
CA THR A 353 -54.21 -39.33 -4.86
C THR A 353 -54.92 -40.62 -5.31
N SER A 354 -54.19 -41.49 -6.01
CA SER A 354 -54.64 -42.85 -6.33
C SER A 354 -53.51 -43.87 -6.23
N ALA A 355 -53.89 -45.12 -5.99
CA ALA A 355 -52.98 -46.23 -5.73
C ALA A 355 -53.47 -47.52 -6.40
N ILE A 356 -52.55 -48.28 -6.98
CA ILE A 356 -52.82 -49.55 -7.68
C ILE A 356 -51.69 -50.55 -7.42
N SER A 357 -52.01 -51.83 -7.32
CA SER A 357 -51.01 -52.92 -7.28
C SER A 357 -51.42 -54.03 -8.23
N TYR A 358 -50.45 -54.81 -8.70
CA TYR A 358 -50.74 -56.08 -9.36
C TYR A 358 -50.86 -57.16 -8.27
N ARG A 359 -52.07 -57.45 -7.79
CA ARG A 359 -52.26 -58.63 -6.93
C ARG A 359 -52.17 -59.89 -7.77
N ASP A 360 -51.38 -60.88 -7.35
CA ASP A 360 -51.36 -62.17 -8.05
C ASP A 360 -52.50 -63.05 -7.50
N PRO A 361 -53.49 -63.46 -8.32
CA PRO A 361 -54.69 -64.14 -7.83
C PRO A 361 -54.44 -65.55 -7.27
N ILE A 362 -53.23 -66.10 -7.42
CA ILE A 362 -52.87 -67.46 -6.98
C ILE A 362 -52.36 -67.46 -5.54
N THR A 363 -53.07 -68.17 -4.67
CA THR A 363 -52.59 -68.58 -3.35
C THR A 363 -51.69 -69.82 -3.47
N TYR A 364 -50.58 -69.84 -2.73
CA TYR A 364 -49.68 -70.99 -2.71
C TYR A 364 -50.34 -72.21 -2.03
N THR A 365 -50.61 -73.26 -2.79
CA THR A 365 -51.10 -74.54 -2.26
C THR A 365 -49.98 -75.29 -1.54
N ILE A 366 -49.88 -75.05 -0.24
CA ILE A 366 -49.15 -75.94 0.68
C ILE A 366 -49.96 -77.23 0.83
N GLU A 367 -49.34 -78.38 0.55
CA GLU A 367 -49.91 -79.67 0.89
C GLU A 367 -50.00 -79.81 2.43
N MET A 368 -51.20 -80.08 2.94
CA MET A 368 -51.51 -80.13 4.37
C MET A 368 -52.05 -81.50 4.76
N LYS A 369 -51.59 -82.02 5.90
CA LYS A 369 -52.19 -83.20 6.54
C LYS A 369 -53.55 -82.80 7.13
N PRO A 370 -54.58 -83.68 7.09
CA PRO A 370 -55.81 -83.49 7.84
C PRO A 370 -55.53 -83.16 9.32
N GLY A 371 -56.32 -82.26 9.90
CA GLY A 371 -56.10 -81.72 11.25
C GLY A 371 -55.07 -80.58 11.35
N TYR A 372 -54.36 -80.21 10.29
CA TYR A 372 -53.34 -79.15 10.28
C TYR A 372 -53.70 -77.99 9.34
N GLY A 373 -53.09 -76.83 9.56
CA GLY A 373 -53.16 -75.64 8.71
C GLY A 373 -51.86 -74.86 8.71
N ALA A 374 -51.75 -73.80 7.90
CA ALA A 374 -50.53 -73.01 7.78
C ALA A 374 -50.82 -71.51 7.63
N PHE A 375 -49.75 -70.71 7.56
CA PHE A 375 -49.81 -69.30 7.21
C PHE A 375 -48.59 -68.92 6.36
N GLY A 376 -48.66 -67.79 5.66
CA GLY A 376 -47.51 -67.24 4.94
C GLY A 376 -47.49 -65.72 5.07
N VAL A 377 -46.33 -65.15 5.39
CA VAL A 377 -46.14 -63.70 5.53
C VAL A 377 -45.47 -63.18 4.25
N LYS A 378 -46.09 -62.19 3.60
CA LYS A 378 -45.48 -61.43 2.50
C LYS A 378 -45.22 -59.99 2.94
N LYS A 379 -44.01 -59.51 2.68
CA LYS A 379 -43.54 -58.19 3.12
C LYS A 379 -43.70 -57.13 2.03
N TYR A 380 -44.27 -56.00 2.39
CA TYR A 380 -44.45 -54.83 1.55
C TYR A 380 -43.77 -53.60 2.15
N VAL A 381 -43.50 -52.65 1.26
CA VAL A 381 -43.10 -51.28 1.60
C VAL A 381 -43.98 -50.31 0.81
N LEU A 382 -44.51 -49.31 1.50
CA LEU A 382 -45.22 -48.16 0.94
C LEU A 382 -44.38 -46.89 1.12
N GLY A 383 -44.82 -45.79 0.51
CA GLY A 383 -44.15 -44.50 0.66
C GLY A 383 -42.92 -44.34 -0.23
N ALA A 384 -42.25 -43.21 -0.08
CA ALA A 384 -41.42 -42.65 -1.15
C ALA A 384 -40.02 -43.25 -1.24
N GLN A 385 -39.80 -44.09 -2.26
CA GLN A 385 -38.50 -44.34 -2.87
C GLN A 385 -37.95 -43.03 -3.44
N VAL A 386 -36.92 -42.46 -2.80
CA VAL A 386 -36.22 -41.26 -3.29
C VAL A 386 -35.73 -41.50 -4.74
N GLY A 387 -35.53 -40.42 -5.50
CA GLY A 387 -35.27 -40.43 -6.95
C GLY A 387 -34.11 -41.31 -7.44
N ALA A 388 -33.90 -41.35 -8.75
CA ALA A 388 -33.07 -42.34 -9.45
C ALA A 388 -31.68 -42.63 -8.84
N ASP A 389 -31.06 -41.61 -8.23
CA ASP A 389 -29.72 -41.69 -7.62
C ASP A 389 -29.69 -42.35 -6.22
N ALA A 390 -30.82 -42.43 -5.52
CA ALA A 390 -30.89 -42.84 -4.12
C ALA A 390 -31.08 -44.35 -3.89
N GLY A 391 -31.34 -45.10 -4.96
CA GLY A 391 -31.53 -46.55 -4.95
C GLY A 391 -32.94 -47.00 -4.57
N GLN A 392 -33.42 -48.04 -5.25
CA GLN A 392 -34.58 -48.81 -4.80
C GLN A 392 -34.21 -49.60 -3.53
N ILE A 393 -35.15 -49.83 -2.62
CA ILE A 393 -34.95 -50.78 -1.52
C ILE A 393 -34.60 -52.15 -2.12
N PRO A 394 -33.45 -52.76 -1.78
CA PRO A 394 -33.07 -54.05 -2.35
C PRO A 394 -34.09 -55.13 -2.00
N ALA A 395 -34.49 -55.97 -2.97
CA ALA A 395 -35.37 -57.12 -2.73
C ALA A 395 -34.76 -58.22 -1.82
N ALA A 396 -33.50 -58.03 -1.38
CA ALA A 396 -32.82 -58.83 -0.36
C ALA A 396 -32.91 -58.22 1.06
N THR A 397 -33.35 -56.96 1.20
CA THR A 397 -33.65 -56.37 2.52
C THR A 397 -34.80 -57.16 3.15
N ALA A 398 -34.54 -57.74 4.32
CA ALA A 398 -35.49 -58.58 5.03
C ALA A 398 -35.72 -58.05 6.45
N VAL A 399 -36.96 -58.15 6.92
CA VAL A 399 -37.34 -57.88 8.32
C VAL A 399 -37.40 -59.17 9.12
N THR A 400 -37.27 -59.09 10.44
CA THR A 400 -37.45 -60.24 11.34
C THR A 400 -38.87 -60.21 11.88
N ILE A 401 -39.64 -61.28 11.69
CA ILE A 401 -40.97 -61.44 12.31
C ILE A 401 -40.85 -62.43 13.45
N ASN A 402 -41.32 -62.02 14.62
CA ASN A 402 -41.46 -62.88 15.78
C ASN A 402 -42.80 -63.60 15.67
N VAL A 403 -42.79 -64.93 15.79
CA VAL A 403 -43.98 -65.77 15.70
C VAL A 403 -44.22 -66.43 17.05
N ASN A 404 -45.10 -65.84 17.85
CA ASN A 404 -45.60 -66.45 19.08
C ASN A 404 -46.80 -67.35 18.76
N TYR A 405 -46.89 -68.53 19.38
CA TYR A 405 -47.99 -69.46 19.14
C TYR A 405 -48.52 -70.13 20.42
N GLU A 406 -49.82 -70.37 20.44
CA GLU A 406 -50.56 -71.06 21.50
C GLU A 406 -51.23 -72.30 20.88
N LEU A 407 -50.74 -73.49 21.23
CA LEU A 407 -51.32 -74.77 20.76
C LEU A 407 -52.74 -74.99 21.34
N PRO A 408 -53.60 -75.79 20.69
CA PRO A 408 -54.96 -76.01 21.16
C PRO A 408 -55.00 -76.58 22.57
N ALA A 409 -55.99 -76.18 23.38
CA ALA A 409 -56.13 -76.66 24.75
C ALA A 409 -56.27 -78.20 24.80
N GLY A 410 -55.33 -78.87 25.47
CA GLY A 410 -55.28 -80.34 25.55
C GLY A 410 -54.49 -81.02 24.43
N TRP A 411 -53.85 -80.28 23.52
CA TRP A 411 -52.99 -80.83 22.47
C TRP A 411 -51.55 -80.97 22.97
N ASP A 412 -51.03 -82.20 23.05
CA ASP A 412 -49.70 -82.52 23.57
C ASP A 412 -48.74 -82.93 22.43
N PRO A 413 -47.65 -82.18 22.18
CA PRO A 413 -46.62 -82.56 21.21
C PRO A 413 -46.02 -83.95 21.42
N ALA A 414 -45.95 -84.45 22.67
CA ALA A 414 -45.40 -85.78 22.96
C ALA A 414 -46.30 -86.94 22.47
N LEU A 415 -47.59 -86.66 22.26
CA LEU A 415 -48.55 -87.60 21.65
C LEU A 415 -48.66 -87.43 20.13
N HIS A 416 -48.01 -86.40 19.57
CA HIS A 416 -48.04 -86.03 18.15
C HIS A 416 -46.62 -85.99 17.53
N PRO A 417 -45.89 -87.12 17.50
CA PRO A 417 -44.53 -87.20 16.94
C PRO A 417 -44.47 -86.95 15.42
N GLU A 418 -45.61 -86.84 14.74
CA GLU A 418 -45.70 -86.45 13.33
C GLU A 418 -45.64 -84.92 13.09
N TRP A 419 -45.58 -84.13 14.17
CA TRP A 419 -45.36 -82.68 14.19
C TRP A 419 -44.01 -82.34 14.84
N THR A 420 -43.38 -81.28 14.37
CA THR A 420 -42.08 -80.80 14.88
C THR A 420 -42.19 -79.31 15.19
N ALA A 421 -41.78 -78.91 16.39
CA ALA A 421 -41.83 -77.51 16.81
C ALA A 421 -40.85 -76.61 16.01
N PRO A 422 -41.19 -75.33 15.76
CA PRO A 422 -40.31 -74.38 15.10
C PRO A 422 -38.96 -74.20 15.81
N GLU A 423 -37.87 -74.04 15.04
CA GLU A 423 -36.50 -73.76 15.51
C GLU A 423 -36.05 -74.53 16.78
N GLY A 424 -36.47 -75.80 16.91
CA GLY A 424 -36.10 -76.65 18.05
C GLY A 424 -36.92 -76.45 19.33
N GLY A 425 -38.07 -75.76 19.24
CA GLY A 425 -38.97 -75.50 20.37
C GLY A 425 -39.02 -74.04 20.84
N ALA A 426 -38.48 -73.10 20.07
CA ALA A 426 -38.53 -71.68 20.39
C ALA A 426 -39.96 -71.13 20.27
N ASN A 427 -40.41 -70.38 21.28
CA ASN A 427 -41.68 -69.66 21.27
C ASN A 427 -41.54 -68.31 22.02
N PRO A 428 -41.58 -67.16 21.32
CA PRO A 428 -41.65 -67.03 19.87
C PRO A 428 -40.42 -67.62 19.15
N TYR A 429 -40.61 -68.08 17.91
CA TYR A 429 -39.52 -68.31 16.96
C TYR A 429 -39.42 -67.13 15.98
N THR A 430 -38.37 -67.10 15.14
CA THR A 430 -38.18 -66.01 14.18
C THR A 430 -38.31 -66.46 12.73
N MET A 431 -38.82 -65.59 11.87
CA MET A 431 -38.78 -65.77 10.42
C MET A 431 -38.28 -64.49 9.74
N LYS A 432 -37.28 -64.61 8.87
CA LYS A 432 -36.82 -63.49 8.03
C LYS A 432 -37.68 -63.41 6.78
N VAL A 433 -38.29 -62.25 6.53
CA VAL A 433 -39.19 -62.03 5.38
C VAL A 433 -38.60 -60.95 4.48
N PRO A 434 -38.04 -61.30 3.30
CA PRO A 434 -37.52 -60.33 2.34
C PRO A 434 -38.66 -59.48 1.77
N VAL A 435 -38.38 -58.20 1.53
CA VAL A 435 -39.29 -57.27 0.83
C VAL A 435 -39.70 -57.88 -0.52
N GLU A 436 -40.99 -57.74 -0.84
CA GLU A 436 -41.66 -58.26 -2.05
C GLU A 436 -41.73 -59.79 -2.18
N GLN A 437 -41.10 -60.56 -1.27
CA GLN A 437 -41.14 -62.02 -1.23
C GLN A 437 -42.11 -62.54 -0.15
N GLY A 438 -42.72 -63.70 -0.43
CA GLY A 438 -43.58 -64.42 0.51
C GLY A 438 -42.83 -65.57 1.18
N VAL A 439 -42.89 -65.65 2.51
CA VAL A 439 -42.26 -66.71 3.30
C VAL A 439 -43.34 -67.50 4.04
N ALA A 440 -43.36 -68.82 3.83
CA ALA A 440 -44.26 -69.72 4.54
C ALA A 440 -43.83 -69.88 6.00
N GLY A 441 -44.78 -69.79 6.92
CA GLY A 441 -44.58 -70.17 8.31
C GLY A 441 -44.69 -71.69 8.52
N VAL A 442 -44.39 -72.14 9.73
CA VAL A 442 -44.53 -73.55 10.11
C VAL A 442 -46.01 -73.97 10.12
N ALA A 443 -46.30 -75.20 9.70
CA ALA A 443 -47.64 -75.78 9.78
C ALA A 443 -47.99 -76.15 11.22
N PHE A 444 -49.20 -75.82 11.64
CA PHE A 444 -49.69 -75.94 13.01
C PHE A 444 -51.00 -76.76 13.08
N PRO A 445 -51.29 -77.39 14.22
CA PRO A 445 -52.59 -78.01 14.46
C PRO A 445 -53.76 -77.02 14.29
N LYS A 446 -54.90 -77.53 13.83
CA LYS A 446 -56.17 -76.80 13.79
C LYS A 446 -56.50 -76.22 15.16
N GLY A 447 -56.80 -74.92 15.21
CA GLY A 447 -57.10 -74.22 16.46
C GLY A 447 -55.89 -73.60 17.17
N THR A 448 -54.66 -73.81 16.69
CA THR A 448 -53.50 -73.04 17.18
C THR A 448 -53.74 -71.55 16.94
N LYS A 449 -53.56 -70.73 17.96
CA LYS A 449 -53.54 -69.26 17.83
C LYS A 449 -52.11 -68.81 17.55
N VAL A 450 -51.93 -67.98 16.53
CA VAL A 450 -50.64 -67.42 16.09
C VAL A 450 -50.71 -65.90 16.21
N THR A 451 -49.65 -65.33 16.78
CA THR A 451 -49.46 -63.89 17.00
C THR A 451 -48.15 -63.46 16.36
N LEU A 452 -48.19 -62.41 15.54
CA LEU A 452 -47.06 -61.92 14.75
C LEU A 452 -46.71 -60.48 15.12
N THR A 453 -45.43 -60.20 15.36
CA THR A 453 -44.88 -58.84 15.50
C THR A 453 -43.60 -58.69 14.68
N GLU A 454 -43.24 -57.46 14.29
CA GLU A 454 -42.03 -57.17 13.51
C GLU A 454 -40.91 -56.61 14.39
N SER A 455 -39.67 -57.01 14.10
CA SER A 455 -38.43 -56.34 14.48
C SER A 455 -37.75 -55.82 13.20
N LEU A 456 -37.34 -54.55 13.26
CA LEU A 456 -36.60 -53.86 12.18
C LEU A 456 -35.08 -53.92 12.38
N ASP A 457 -34.59 -54.59 13.44
CA ASP A 457 -33.16 -54.65 13.81
C ASP A 457 -32.29 -55.32 12.75
N SER A 458 -32.90 -56.14 11.88
CA SER A 458 -32.27 -56.79 10.72
C SER A 458 -32.39 -56.01 9.40
N ALA A 459 -33.19 -54.95 9.36
CA ALA A 459 -33.71 -54.34 8.14
C ALA A 459 -33.09 -52.97 7.85
N GLN A 460 -31.82 -52.96 7.49
CA GLN A 460 -31.13 -51.75 7.03
C GLN A 460 -31.72 -51.24 5.71
N LEU A 461 -32.03 -49.95 5.67
CA LEU A 461 -32.39 -49.19 4.47
C LEU A 461 -31.17 -48.42 3.93
N PRO A 462 -31.16 -48.04 2.64
CA PRO A 462 -30.23 -47.03 2.11
C PRO A 462 -30.30 -45.73 2.92
N ALA A 463 -29.19 -45.00 3.06
CA ALA A 463 -29.11 -43.80 3.91
C ALA A 463 -30.09 -42.66 3.53
N ALA A 464 -30.56 -42.62 2.29
CA ALA A 464 -31.59 -41.70 1.82
C ALA A 464 -33.02 -42.05 2.29
N LEU A 465 -33.22 -43.19 2.96
CA LEU A 465 -34.51 -43.74 3.37
C LEU A 465 -34.54 -44.09 4.87
N ARG A 466 -35.71 -43.94 5.47
CA ARG A 466 -36.02 -44.36 6.84
C ARG A 466 -37.40 -45.00 6.91
N TRP A 467 -37.63 -45.85 7.90
CA TRP A 467 -38.98 -46.30 8.24
C TRP A 467 -39.79 -45.14 8.84
N GLN A 468 -41.09 -45.10 8.56
CA GLN A 468 -42.01 -44.07 9.02
C GLN A 468 -43.25 -44.69 9.67
N GLY A 469 -43.48 -44.37 10.95
CA GLY A 469 -44.62 -44.88 11.70
C GLY A 469 -44.51 -46.38 11.99
N ASN A 470 -45.66 -46.98 12.27
CA ASN A 470 -45.77 -48.36 12.73
C ASN A 470 -46.07 -49.33 11.57
N PRO A 471 -45.55 -50.57 11.58
CA PRO A 471 -45.98 -51.62 10.67
C PRO A 471 -47.49 -51.90 10.80
N SER A 472 -48.12 -52.23 9.67
CA SER A 472 -49.50 -52.71 9.61
C SER A 472 -49.56 -54.13 9.05
N PHE A 473 -50.30 -54.99 9.76
CA PHE A 473 -50.56 -56.36 9.37
C PHE A 473 -52.00 -56.50 8.88
N SER A 474 -52.25 -57.36 7.89
CA SER A 474 -53.60 -57.70 7.44
C SER A 474 -53.73 -59.20 7.15
N VAL A 475 -54.85 -59.79 7.57
CA VAL A 475 -55.19 -61.21 7.44
C VAL A 475 -56.68 -61.33 7.10
N GLY A 476 -56.99 -61.76 5.87
CA GLY A 476 -58.35 -61.69 5.34
C GLY A 476 -58.85 -60.24 5.27
N SER A 477 -60.02 -59.96 5.84
CA SER A 477 -60.55 -58.59 5.98
C SER A 477 -60.04 -57.84 7.22
N THR A 478 -59.36 -58.52 8.14
CA THR A 478 -58.83 -57.90 9.36
C THR A 478 -57.55 -57.13 9.04
N THR A 479 -57.42 -55.92 9.60
CA THR A 479 -56.19 -55.11 9.55
C THR A 479 -55.85 -54.61 10.95
N ALA A 480 -54.57 -54.61 11.30
CA ALA A 480 -54.03 -54.25 12.60
C ALA A 480 -52.68 -53.52 12.47
N VAL A 481 -52.13 -53.05 13.59
CA VAL A 481 -50.91 -52.23 13.65
C VAL A 481 -50.01 -52.77 14.77
N ASN A 482 -48.69 -52.86 14.51
CA ASN A 482 -47.65 -53.50 15.33
C ASN A 482 -47.78 -55.02 15.54
N GLU A 483 -49.00 -55.53 15.68
CA GLU A 483 -49.29 -56.94 15.93
C GLU A 483 -50.50 -57.42 15.09
N VAL A 484 -50.53 -58.69 14.71
CA VAL A 484 -51.80 -59.39 14.40
C VAL A 484 -51.87 -60.75 15.07
N SER A 485 -53.05 -61.13 15.54
CA SER A 485 -53.35 -62.44 16.09
C SER A 485 -54.48 -63.12 15.29
N PHE A 486 -54.32 -64.40 14.93
CA PHE A 486 -55.33 -65.18 14.20
C PHE A 486 -55.24 -66.68 14.56
N THR A 487 -56.29 -67.44 14.22
CA THR A 487 -56.36 -68.88 14.51
C THR A 487 -56.16 -69.71 13.24
N ILE A 488 -55.37 -70.79 13.35
CA ILE A 488 -55.07 -71.71 12.25
C ILE A 488 -56.30 -72.58 11.94
N ALA A 489 -56.80 -72.47 10.72
CA ALA A 489 -57.88 -73.29 10.18
C ALA A 489 -57.34 -74.51 9.43
N GLU A 490 -58.04 -75.63 9.53
CA GLU A 490 -57.67 -76.90 8.90
C GLU A 490 -57.69 -76.81 7.36
N ASN A 491 -56.66 -77.38 6.72
CA ASN A 491 -56.46 -77.40 5.27
C ASN A 491 -56.48 -76.00 4.61
N ASN A 492 -56.15 -74.94 5.37
CA ASN A 492 -56.09 -73.57 4.89
C ASN A 492 -54.70 -72.94 5.10
N VAL A 493 -54.31 -72.04 4.20
CA VAL A 493 -53.11 -71.19 4.35
C VAL A 493 -53.55 -69.75 4.59
N SER A 494 -53.45 -69.27 5.83
CA SER A 494 -53.73 -67.88 6.18
C SER A 494 -52.69 -66.96 5.52
N SER A 495 -53.10 -66.20 4.51
CA SER A 495 -52.25 -65.17 3.90
C SER A 495 -52.14 -63.95 4.82
N VAL A 496 -50.93 -63.63 5.22
CA VAL A 496 -50.60 -62.47 6.06
C VAL A 496 -49.85 -61.44 5.22
N SER A 497 -50.43 -60.26 5.12
CA SER A 497 -49.82 -59.08 4.52
C SER A 497 -49.15 -58.26 5.62
N LEU A 498 -47.85 -57.97 5.50
CA LEU A 498 -47.14 -57.03 6.39
C LEU A 498 -46.62 -55.84 5.61
N THR A 499 -46.96 -54.64 6.07
CA THR A 499 -46.75 -53.39 5.35
C THR A 499 -46.07 -52.37 6.25
N ASN A 500 -44.96 -51.77 5.79
CA ASN A 500 -44.35 -50.61 6.45
C ASN A 500 -44.28 -49.44 5.48
N THR A 501 -44.33 -48.23 5.99
CA THR A 501 -44.05 -47.03 5.19
C THR A 501 -42.57 -46.69 5.30
N ALA A 502 -41.91 -46.48 4.16
CA ALA A 502 -40.62 -45.83 4.07
C ALA A 502 -40.83 -44.36 3.66
N ALA A 503 -40.01 -43.48 4.20
CA ALA A 503 -39.97 -42.07 3.86
C ALA A 503 -38.53 -41.65 3.54
N PRO A 504 -38.33 -40.50 2.86
CA PRO A 504 -37.01 -39.92 2.75
C PRO A 504 -36.43 -39.66 4.14
N ALA A 505 -35.16 -40.02 4.33
CA ALA A 505 -34.40 -39.57 5.48
C ALA A 505 -34.29 -38.03 5.42
N PRO A 506 -34.49 -37.30 6.54
CA PRO A 506 -34.23 -35.87 6.55
C PRO A 506 -32.75 -35.61 6.26
N GLY A 507 -32.46 -34.48 5.64
CA GLY A 507 -31.09 -33.99 5.49
C GLY A 507 -30.78 -32.92 6.52
N LYS A 508 -29.64 -32.24 6.34
CA LYS A 508 -29.23 -31.07 7.13
C LYS A 508 -28.56 -30.03 6.25
N ILE A 509 -28.36 -28.84 6.80
CA ILE A 509 -27.43 -27.83 6.30
C ILE A 509 -26.20 -27.84 7.22
N SER A 510 -25.00 -27.65 6.67
CA SER A 510 -23.78 -27.40 7.45
C SER A 510 -23.13 -26.09 7.01
N VAL A 511 -23.07 -25.13 7.93
CA VAL A 511 -22.52 -23.79 7.65
C VAL A 511 -21.09 -23.72 8.14
N THR A 512 -20.19 -23.27 7.27
CA THR A 512 -18.80 -22.93 7.59
C THR A 512 -18.61 -21.42 7.51
N LYS A 513 -18.18 -20.78 8.60
CA LYS A 513 -17.87 -19.35 8.58
C LYS A 513 -16.44 -19.10 8.14
N LYS A 514 -16.27 -18.20 7.19
CA LYS A 514 -14.98 -17.65 6.76
C LYS A 514 -14.90 -16.16 7.10
N VAL A 515 -13.72 -15.69 7.45
CA VAL A 515 -13.47 -14.32 7.90
C VAL A 515 -12.24 -13.77 7.19
N VAL A 516 -12.33 -12.53 6.74
CA VAL A 516 -11.24 -11.74 6.17
C VAL A 516 -11.18 -10.42 6.94
N GLY A 517 -9.99 -10.00 7.36
CA GLY A 517 -9.80 -8.90 8.32
C GLY A 517 -9.87 -9.35 9.79
N ASP A 518 -9.53 -8.45 10.69
CA ASP A 518 -9.42 -8.74 12.13
C ASP A 518 -10.78 -8.80 12.85
N ILE A 519 -10.88 -9.68 13.84
CA ILE A 519 -12.07 -9.86 14.68
C ILE A 519 -11.68 -10.04 16.16
N PRO A 520 -12.56 -9.70 17.13
CA PRO A 520 -12.34 -9.99 18.54
C PRO A 520 -12.10 -11.48 18.81
N ALA A 521 -11.12 -11.79 19.66
CA ALA A 521 -10.79 -13.17 20.02
C ALA A 521 -12.00 -13.90 20.62
N GLY A 522 -12.30 -15.09 20.08
CA GLY A 522 -13.45 -15.91 20.50
C GLY A 522 -14.81 -15.49 19.92
N LYS A 523 -14.87 -14.49 19.03
CA LYS A 523 -16.11 -14.10 18.34
C LYS A 523 -16.69 -15.26 17.53
N THR A 524 -17.91 -15.67 17.88
CA THR A 524 -18.72 -16.66 17.14
C THR A 524 -19.81 -15.99 16.29
N PHE A 525 -20.31 -16.78 15.36
CA PHE A 525 -21.30 -16.39 14.35
C PHE A 525 -22.58 -17.22 14.51
N SER A 526 -23.69 -16.74 13.94
CA SER A 526 -24.98 -17.42 14.06
C SER A 526 -25.84 -17.16 12.83
N PHE A 527 -26.53 -18.20 12.39
CA PHE A 527 -27.34 -18.19 11.18
C PHE A 527 -28.75 -18.65 11.50
N ASP A 528 -29.74 -18.06 10.84
CA ASP A 528 -31.10 -18.59 10.76
C ASP A 528 -31.31 -19.25 9.40
N TYR A 529 -32.22 -20.21 9.33
CA TYR A 529 -32.66 -20.80 8.07
C TYR A 529 -34.18 -20.92 8.02
N VAL A 530 -34.75 -20.74 6.83
CA VAL A 530 -36.18 -20.96 6.54
C VAL A 530 -36.29 -21.71 5.23
N CYS A 531 -37.00 -22.84 5.25
CA CYS A 531 -37.18 -23.73 4.11
C CYS A 531 -38.54 -23.50 3.40
N ASP A 532 -38.56 -23.79 2.10
CA ASP A 532 -39.71 -23.59 1.21
C ASP A 532 -40.81 -24.67 1.37
N ASP A 533 -40.60 -25.66 2.23
CA ASP A 533 -41.53 -26.78 2.44
C ASP A 533 -42.91 -26.37 3.00
N ALA A 534 -43.83 -27.34 3.04
CA ALA A 534 -45.22 -27.11 3.43
C ALA A 534 -45.42 -26.73 4.91
N ALA A 535 -44.50 -27.11 5.80
CA ALA A 535 -44.50 -26.74 7.22
C ALA A 535 -43.64 -25.50 7.52
N LYS A 536 -42.90 -24.97 6.52
CA LYS A 536 -41.93 -23.87 6.65
C LYS A 536 -40.92 -24.13 7.75
N THR A 537 -40.21 -25.27 7.62
CA THR A 537 -39.16 -25.69 8.55
C THR A 537 -38.15 -24.57 8.72
N SER A 538 -37.91 -24.15 9.96
CA SER A 538 -37.01 -23.06 10.28
C SER A 538 -36.28 -23.33 11.58
N GLY A 539 -35.08 -22.76 11.72
CA GLY A 539 -34.27 -22.91 12.92
C GLY A 539 -33.02 -22.03 12.88
N SER A 540 -32.13 -22.25 13.84
CA SER A 540 -30.89 -21.49 13.97
C SER A 540 -29.69 -22.40 14.14
N ILE A 541 -28.55 -22.01 13.56
CA ILE A 541 -27.23 -22.60 13.78
C ILE A 541 -26.42 -21.56 14.56
N THR A 542 -26.39 -21.66 15.89
CA THR A 542 -25.65 -20.73 16.77
C THR A 542 -24.21 -21.16 16.95
N ASP A 543 -23.37 -20.28 17.49
CA ASP A 543 -22.01 -20.57 17.94
C ASP A 543 -21.15 -21.29 16.89
N VAL A 544 -21.16 -20.75 15.66
CA VAL A 544 -20.28 -21.18 14.57
C VAL A 544 -18.93 -20.50 14.77
N ILE A 545 -17.86 -21.29 14.82
CA ILE A 545 -16.48 -20.84 14.98
C ILE A 545 -15.86 -20.66 13.58
N PRO A 546 -15.13 -19.56 13.30
CA PRO A 546 -14.43 -19.39 12.02
C PRO A 546 -13.56 -20.59 11.64
N GLY A 547 -13.67 -21.02 10.38
CA GLY A 547 -12.97 -22.19 9.84
C GLY A 547 -13.54 -23.55 10.27
N GLN A 548 -14.62 -23.58 11.08
CA GLN A 548 -15.30 -24.82 11.46
C GLN A 548 -16.71 -24.89 10.85
N ALA A 549 -17.09 -26.10 10.43
CA ALA A 549 -18.42 -26.40 9.92
C ALA A 549 -19.35 -26.80 11.08
N LYS A 550 -20.62 -26.36 11.04
CA LYS A 550 -21.63 -26.70 12.05
C LYS A 550 -22.99 -26.98 11.43
N GLU A 551 -23.60 -28.07 11.87
CA GLU A 551 -24.85 -28.59 11.30
C GLU A 551 -26.12 -27.98 11.91
N SER A 552 -27.20 -27.99 11.12
CA SER A 552 -28.58 -27.72 11.55
C SER A 552 -29.21 -28.88 12.32
N ALA A 553 -30.44 -28.68 12.80
CA ALA A 553 -31.35 -29.78 13.08
C ALA A 553 -31.75 -30.50 11.77
N GLU A 554 -32.47 -31.62 11.89
CA GLU A 554 -33.04 -32.35 10.74
C GLU A 554 -34.03 -31.48 9.93
N ILE A 555 -33.92 -31.54 8.60
CA ILE A 555 -34.74 -30.78 7.65
C ILE A 555 -35.40 -31.75 6.65
N PRO A 556 -36.68 -31.58 6.28
CA PRO A 556 -37.35 -32.40 5.26
C PRO A 556 -36.59 -32.44 3.93
N ALA A 557 -36.42 -33.64 3.38
CA ALA A 557 -35.75 -33.83 2.11
C ALA A 557 -36.52 -33.21 0.93
N GLY A 558 -35.79 -32.62 -0.02
CA GLY A 558 -36.33 -31.92 -1.18
C GLY A 558 -36.66 -30.45 -0.93
N ALA A 559 -36.56 -29.97 0.32
CA ALA A 559 -36.77 -28.57 0.66
C ALA A 559 -35.58 -27.69 0.23
N THR A 560 -35.88 -26.50 -0.31
CA THR A 560 -34.90 -25.45 -0.56
C THR A 560 -34.93 -24.45 0.59
N CYS A 561 -33.78 -24.21 1.22
CA CYS A 561 -33.68 -23.39 2.42
C CYS A 561 -32.86 -22.13 2.15
N THR A 562 -33.45 -20.98 2.45
CA THR A 562 -32.72 -19.70 2.52
C THR A 562 -32.02 -19.65 3.87
N VAL A 563 -30.70 -19.48 3.87
CA VAL A 563 -29.88 -19.27 5.06
C VAL A 563 -29.52 -17.79 5.16
N THR A 564 -29.69 -17.21 6.35
CA THR A 564 -29.45 -15.79 6.63
C THR A 564 -28.51 -15.68 7.83
N GLU A 565 -27.42 -14.94 7.70
CA GLU A 565 -26.57 -14.61 8.84
C GLU A 565 -27.25 -13.57 9.74
N ARG A 566 -27.18 -13.77 11.06
CA ARG A 566 -27.59 -12.74 12.03
C ARG A 566 -26.60 -11.58 12.02
N ASP A 567 -26.94 -10.51 12.73
CA ASP A 567 -26.03 -9.36 12.90
C ASP A 567 -24.63 -9.82 13.38
N ALA A 568 -23.67 -9.64 12.47
CA ALA A 568 -22.27 -9.97 12.65
C ALA A 568 -21.41 -8.70 12.64
N SER A 569 -22.00 -7.51 12.80
CA SER A 569 -21.28 -6.26 12.87
C SER A 569 -20.24 -6.26 14.00
N ILE A 570 -19.16 -5.51 13.79
CA ILE A 570 -18.08 -5.32 14.74
C ILE A 570 -17.84 -3.82 14.80
N ASP A 571 -17.84 -3.26 16.00
CA ASP A 571 -17.73 -1.81 16.15
C ASP A 571 -16.36 -1.30 15.70
N GLY A 572 -16.32 -0.08 15.16
CA GLY A 572 -15.16 0.45 14.44
C GLY A 572 -14.91 -0.14 13.04
N SER A 573 -15.58 -1.22 12.63
CA SER A 573 -15.41 -1.85 11.30
C SER A 573 -16.65 -1.71 10.39
N ASN A 574 -16.42 -1.60 9.09
CA ASN A 574 -17.41 -1.88 8.06
C ASN A 574 -17.45 -3.41 7.83
N LEU A 575 -18.65 -3.93 7.59
CA LEU A 575 -18.90 -5.35 7.31
C LEU A 575 -19.45 -5.49 5.88
N GLU A 576 -18.81 -6.35 5.09
CA GLU A 576 -19.39 -6.94 3.87
C GLU A 576 -19.58 -8.45 4.10
N THR A 577 -20.79 -8.95 3.86
CA THR A 577 -21.13 -10.38 3.96
C THR A 577 -21.42 -10.93 2.58
N SER A 578 -20.84 -12.08 2.24
CA SER A 578 -21.12 -12.77 0.97
C SER A 578 -22.60 -13.14 0.87
N ALA A 579 -23.22 -12.88 -0.29
CA ALA A 579 -24.56 -13.39 -0.60
C ALA A 579 -24.60 -14.92 -0.45
N ILE A 580 -25.73 -15.43 0.05
CA ILE A 580 -25.95 -16.86 0.30
C ILE A 580 -27.07 -17.34 -0.62
N ASP A 581 -26.74 -18.22 -1.55
CA ASP A 581 -27.74 -18.83 -2.44
C ASP A 581 -28.63 -19.83 -1.66
N PRO A 582 -29.94 -19.95 -1.99
CA PRO A 582 -30.82 -20.94 -1.37
C PRO A 582 -30.33 -22.38 -1.62
N VAL A 583 -30.20 -23.16 -0.54
CA VAL A 583 -29.59 -24.50 -0.58
C VAL A 583 -30.67 -25.60 -0.58
N MET A 584 -30.62 -26.52 -1.54
CA MET A 584 -31.51 -27.68 -1.58
C MET A 584 -30.99 -28.80 -0.69
N VAL A 585 -31.79 -29.21 0.30
CA VAL A 585 -31.47 -30.31 1.22
C VAL A 585 -31.95 -31.63 0.63
N LYS A 586 -31.01 -32.53 0.28
CA LYS A 586 -31.33 -33.87 -0.21
C LYS A 586 -31.54 -34.89 0.92
N ALA A 587 -32.15 -36.03 0.59
CA ALA A 587 -32.50 -37.05 1.57
C ALA A 587 -31.26 -37.73 2.17
N GLY A 588 -31.10 -37.66 3.49
CA GLY A 588 -29.95 -38.23 4.21
C GLY A 588 -28.60 -37.54 3.95
N GLU A 589 -28.57 -36.43 3.21
CA GLU A 589 -27.35 -35.66 2.92
C GLU A 589 -27.22 -34.42 3.83
N VAL A 590 -25.98 -33.95 3.99
CA VAL A 590 -25.65 -32.69 4.68
C VAL A 590 -25.18 -31.68 3.63
N ALA A 591 -26.01 -30.70 3.31
CA ALA A 591 -25.73 -29.69 2.30
C ALA A 591 -24.81 -28.59 2.87
N ALA A 592 -23.62 -28.42 2.28
CA ALA A 592 -22.62 -27.48 2.77
C ALA A 592 -22.85 -26.05 2.26
N VAL A 593 -22.64 -25.06 3.13
CA VAL A 593 -22.71 -23.62 2.84
C VAL A 593 -21.48 -22.93 3.43
N GLU A 594 -20.70 -22.21 2.62
CA GLU A 594 -19.63 -21.31 3.10
C GLU A 594 -20.15 -19.87 3.10
N VAL A 595 -19.95 -19.13 4.20
CA VAL A 595 -20.31 -17.70 4.29
C VAL A 595 -19.11 -16.88 4.74
N THR A 596 -18.69 -15.94 3.91
CA THR A 596 -17.55 -15.05 4.19
C THR A 596 -18.02 -13.70 4.74
N ASN A 597 -17.42 -13.24 5.84
CA ASN A 597 -17.45 -11.82 6.21
C ASN A 597 -16.08 -11.19 5.94
N THR A 598 -16.10 -10.03 5.30
CA THR A 598 -14.95 -9.14 5.16
C THR A 598 -15.14 -7.95 6.10
N TYR A 599 -14.22 -7.80 7.05
CA TYR A 599 -14.15 -6.64 7.94
C TYR A 599 -13.06 -5.70 7.44
N THR A 600 -13.45 -4.46 7.17
CA THR A 600 -12.51 -3.37 6.88
C THR A 600 -12.64 -2.30 7.97
N PRO A 601 -11.54 -1.79 8.55
CA PRO A 601 -11.63 -0.69 9.51
C PRO A 601 -12.37 0.50 8.88
N LYS A 602 -13.26 1.15 9.64
CA LYS A 602 -13.86 2.42 9.21
C LYS A 602 -12.76 3.46 9.04
N SER A 603 -12.84 4.28 7.99
CA SER A 603 -11.95 5.42 7.85
C SER A 603 -12.40 6.61 8.72
N GLY A 604 -11.44 7.47 9.01
CA GLY A 604 -11.62 8.83 9.49
C GLY A 604 -10.55 9.73 8.88
N LYS A 605 -10.46 10.97 9.37
CA LYS A 605 -9.43 11.92 8.94
C LYS A 605 -8.87 12.72 10.12
N PHE A 606 -7.82 13.48 9.83
CA PHE A 606 -7.51 14.68 10.59
C PHE A 606 -7.40 15.89 9.64
N ALA A 607 -7.36 17.09 10.21
CA ALA A 607 -7.15 18.34 9.48
C ALA A 607 -6.13 19.22 10.20
N VAL A 608 -5.22 19.81 9.43
CA VAL A 608 -4.20 20.74 9.92
C VAL A 608 -4.66 22.16 9.69
N THR A 609 -4.75 22.95 10.76
CA THR A 609 -4.95 24.40 10.73
C THR A 609 -3.60 25.09 10.89
N LYS A 610 -3.18 25.89 9.90
CA LYS A 610 -1.92 26.64 10.04
C LYS A 610 -2.14 27.97 10.74
N LYS A 611 -1.30 28.26 11.73
CA LYS A 611 -1.22 29.56 12.39
C LYS A 611 0.16 30.17 12.21
N VAL A 612 0.19 31.47 11.94
CA VAL A 612 1.42 32.25 11.73
C VAL A 612 1.36 33.47 12.65
N VAL A 613 2.49 33.75 13.31
CA VAL A 613 2.66 34.90 14.20
C VAL A 613 3.91 35.66 13.76
N GLY A 614 3.77 36.92 13.39
CA GLY A 614 4.85 37.76 12.84
C GLY A 614 4.71 38.02 11.34
N ASP A 615 5.27 39.14 10.89
CA ASP A 615 5.04 39.71 9.55
C ASP A 615 5.97 39.11 8.47
N ILE A 616 5.63 37.91 7.99
CA ILE A 616 6.29 37.27 6.83
C ILE A 616 5.65 37.70 5.48
N PRO A 617 6.32 37.45 4.34
CA PRO A 617 5.75 37.74 3.02
C PRO A 617 4.37 37.10 2.79
N ALA A 618 3.42 37.93 2.36
CA ALA A 618 2.05 37.51 2.10
C ALA A 618 1.98 36.42 1.00
N GLY A 619 1.18 35.38 1.25
CA GLY A 619 0.99 34.25 0.33
C GLY A 619 1.95 33.08 0.51
N LYS A 620 2.86 33.09 1.51
CA LYS A 620 3.60 31.88 1.92
C LYS A 620 2.61 30.79 2.34
N THR A 621 2.73 29.62 1.73
CA THR A 621 2.02 28.39 2.11
C THR A 621 2.96 27.41 2.83
N PHE A 622 2.33 26.44 3.49
CA PHE A 622 2.96 25.44 4.32
C PHE A 622 2.57 24.03 3.85
N SER A 623 3.39 23.04 4.19
CA SER A 623 3.14 21.65 3.78
C SER A 623 3.54 20.70 4.90
N PHE A 624 2.71 19.70 5.13
CA PHE A 624 2.87 18.72 6.19
C PHE A 624 2.94 17.33 5.58
N ASP A 625 3.84 16.50 6.08
CA ASP A 625 3.84 15.06 5.85
C ASP A 625 3.28 14.36 7.08
N TYR A 626 2.68 13.18 6.90
CA TYR A 626 2.22 12.37 8.02
C TYR A 626 2.50 10.88 7.80
N VAL A 627 2.73 10.17 8.89
CA VAL A 627 2.84 8.71 8.94
C VAL A 627 2.03 8.21 10.13
N CYS A 628 1.11 7.28 9.89
CA CYS A 628 0.25 6.69 10.90
C CYS A 628 0.81 5.36 11.42
N ASP A 629 0.52 5.04 12.67
CA ASP A 629 1.05 3.86 13.36
C ASP A 629 0.34 2.54 12.99
N ASP A 630 -0.63 2.58 12.10
CA ASP A 630 -1.40 1.43 11.62
C ASP A 630 -0.54 0.35 10.92
N ALA A 631 -1.16 -0.81 10.64
CA ALA A 631 -0.48 -1.98 10.09
C ALA A 631 0.07 -1.79 8.66
N ALA A 632 -0.52 -0.88 7.87
CA ALA A 632 -0.06 -0.53 6.52
C ALA A 632 0.89 0.69 6.49
N LYS A 633 1.08 1.39 7.62
CA LYS A 633 1.82 2.65 7.74
C LYS A 633 1.31 3.71 6.75
N THR A 634 0.00 3.96 6.84
CA THR A 634 -0.70 4.96 6.04
C THR A 634 0.01 6.30 6.14
N SER A 635 0.40 6.86 5.00
CA SER A 635 1.23 8.06 4.95
C SER A 635 0.86 8.91 3.74
N GLY A 636 1.13 10.21 3.84
CA GLY A 636 0.74 11.18 2.82
C GLY A 636 1.19 12.60 3.15
N SER A 637 0.73 13.56 2.35
CA SER A 637 1.06 14.97 2.50
C SER A 637 -0.19 15.84 2.42
N ILE A 638 -0.23 16.92 3.21
CA ILE A 638 -1.21 18.00 3.16
C ILE A 638 -0.45 19.26 2.73
N THR A 639 -0.61 19.68 1.47
CA THR A 639 0.20 20.76 0.87
C THR A 639 -0.55 22.08 0.74
N ASP A 640 0.22 23.14 0.47
CA ASP A 640 -0.26 24.46 0.08
C ASP A 640 -1.20 25.12 1.09
N VAL A 641 -1.07 24.78 2.38
CA VAL A 641 -1.91 25.32 3.47
C VAL A 641 -1.52 26.78 3.71
N ALA A 642 -2.45 27.71 3.53
CA ALA A 642 -2.23 29.12 3.81
C ALA A 642 -2.36 29.44 5.32
N ALA A 643 -1.83 30.59 5.75
CA ALA A 643 -2.01 31.05 7.14
C ALA A 643 -3.50 31.30 7.44
N GLY A 644 -4.03 30.66 8.49
CA GLY A 644 -5.44 30.67 8.85
C GLY A 644 -6.31 29.66 8.08
N GLU A 645 -5.74 28.89 7.15
CA GLU A 645 -6.45 27.82 6.44
C GLU A 645 -6.40 26.49 7.22
N THR A 646 -7.45 25.68 7.04
CA THR A 646 -7.56 24.31 7.53
C THR A 646 -7.72 23.36 6.36
N LYS A 647 -6.88 22.32 6.24
CA LYS A 647 -7.02 21.27 5.21
C LYS A 647 -7.00 19.87 5.80
N GLU A 648 -7.81 18.98 5.23
CA GLU A 648 -7.93 17.58 5.63
C GLU A 648 -6.82 16.67 5.08
N SER A 649 -6.59 15.56 5.75
CA SER A 649 -5.84 14.40 5.26
C SER A 649 -6.61 13.62 4.18
N GLY A 650 -5.95 12.62 3.59
CA GLY A 650 -6.66 11.49 2.98
C GLY A 650 -7.41 10.66 4.03
N ASP A 651 -8.18 9.68 3.57
CA ASP A 651 -8.85 8.72 4.46
C ASP A 651 -7.82 7.80 5.15
N ILE A 652 -7.92 7.67 6.46
CA ILE A 652 -6.99 6.93 7.33
C ILE A 652 -7.78 5.92 8.19
N PRO A 653 -7.28 4.70 8.46
CA PRO A 653 -7.94 3.75 9.36
C PRO A 653 -8.19 4.35 10.76
N ALA A 654 -9.42 4.21 11.26
CA ALA A 654 -9.78 4.66 12.60
C ALA A 654 -9.02 3.91 13.70
N GLY A 655 -8.65 4.62 14.76
CA GLY A 655 -7.83 4.14 15.86
C GLY A 655 -6.33 4.40 15.67
N ALA A 656 -5.87 4.69 14.45
CA ALA A 656 -4.47 5.01 14.18
C ALA A 656 -4.06 6.37 14.79
N ALA A 657 -2.85 6.43 15.35
CA ALA A 657 -2.18 7.67 15.73
C ALA A 657 -1.23 8.09 14.61
N CYS A 658 -1.40 9.32 14.10
CA CYS A 658 -0.59 9.87 13.02
C CYS A 658 0.40 10.90 13.52
N GLU A 659 1.68 10.61 13.33
CA GLU A 659 2.77 11.57 13.53
C GLU A 659 2.77 12.54 12.35
N VAL A 660 2.62 13.84 12.63
CA VAL A 660 2.53 14.91 11.63
C VAL A 660 3.80 15.76 11.71
N THR A 661 4.48 15.93 10.58
CA THR A 661 5.72 16.70 10.47
C THR A 661 5.52 17.85 9.49
N GLU A 662 5.82 19.09 9.90
CA GLU A 662 5.89 20.21 8.97
C GLU A 662 7.19 20.16 8.17
N ARG A 663 7.11 20.38 6.85
CA ARG A 663 8.29 20.55 5.99
C ARG A 663 9.01 21.86 6.33
N ASP A 664 10.19 22.09 5.73
CA ASP A 664 10.94 23.32 5.95
C ASP A 664 10.08 24.58 5.68
N ALA A 665 9.78 25.28 6.77
CA ALA A 665 8.97 26.48 6.80
C ALA A 665 9.83 27.75 6.97
N SER A 666 11.15 27.66 6.77
CA SER A 666 12.07 28.79 6.81
C SER A 666 11.67 29.92 5.85
N VAL A 667 12.09 31.13 6.21
CA VAL A 667 11.90 32.38 5.46
C VAL A 667 13.15 33.24 5.67
N ASP A 668 13.80 33.65 4.58
CA ASP A 668 15.02 34.47 4.63
C ASP A 668 14.79 35.77 5.41
N GLY A 669 15.75 36.13 6.27
CA GLY A 669 15.65 37.31 7.15
C GLY A 669 14.83 37.11 8.42
N PHE A 670 14.28 35.91 8.69
CA PHE A 670 13.52 35.62 9.91
C PHE A 670 14.08 34.41 10.67
N VAL A 671 14.13 34.53 12.00
CA VAL A 671 14.27 33.38 12.90
C VAL A 671 12.89 32.74 13.06
N LEU A 672 12.75 31.49 12.61
CA LEU A 672 11.57 30.66 12.81
C LEU A 672 11.63 29.95 14.16
N LYS A 673 10.52 30.02 14.91
CA LYS A 673 10.25 29.21 16.10
C LYS A 673 8.92 28.47 15.92
N TYR A 674 8.94 27.16 16.11
CA TYR A 674 7.78 26.27 16.11
C TYR A 674 7.79 25.39 17.38
N ALA A 675 6.71 24.64 17.60
CA ALA A 675 6.63 23.63 18.65
C ALA A 675 6.57 22.22 18.02
N PRO A 676 6.95 21.15 18.75
CA PRO A 676 6.61 19.79 18.35
C PRO A 676 5.09 19.64 18.15
N ILE A 677 4.69 18.78 17.22
CA ILE A 677 3.29 18.48 16.94
C ILE A 677 2.97 17.15 17.63
N ASP A 678 1.97 17.14 18.52
CA ASP A 678 1.51 15.91 19.18
C ASP A 678 0.83 14.96 18.16
N PRO A 679 1.05 13.63 18.23
CA PRO A 679 0.41 12.67 17.32
C PRO A 679 -1.12 12.72 17.38
N VAL A 680 -1.76 12.75 16.21
CA VAL A 680 -3.22 12.90 16.10
C VAL A 680 -3.89 11.53 15.97
N THR A 681 -4.74 11.17 16.93
CA THR A 681 -5.56 9.94 16.85
C THR A 681 -6.77 10.14 15.94
N VAL A 682 -6.83 9.37 14.85
CA VAL A 682 -7.97 9.37 13.91
C VAL A 682 -9.11 8.51 14.47
N LYS A 683 -10.35 8.95 14.30
CA LYS A 683 -11.57 8.23 14.72
C LYS A 683 -12.53 8.02 13.55
N ALA A 684 -13.32 6.96 13.61
CA ALA A 684 -14.25 6.57 12.55
C ALA A 684 -15.28 7.65 12.25
N GLY A 685 -15.28 8.17 11.02
CA GLY A 685 -16.23 9.20 10.56
C GLY A 685 -16.06 10.60 11.16
N GLU A 686 -15.05 10.82 12.01
CA GLU A 686 -14.70 12.16 12.54
C GLU A 686 -13.50 12.75 11.78
N VAL A 687 -13.36 14.09 11.85
CA VAL A 687 -12.18 14.82 11.41
C VAL A 687 -11.54 15.45 12.66
N ALA A 688 -10.43 14.88 13.15
CA ALA A 688 -9.68 15.45 14.27
C ALA A 688 -8.91 16.71 13.83
N THR A 689 -8.87 17.78 14.63
CA THR A 689 -8.20 19.05 14.24
C THR A 689 -6.91 19.30 15.02
N VAL A 690 -5.83 19.67 14.34
CA VAL A 690 -4.55 20.08 14.94
C VAL A 690 -4.13 21.48 14.48
N GLU A 691 -3.80 22.37 15.41
CA GLU A 691 -3.30 23.72 15.13
C GLU A 691 -1.77 23.74 15.17
N VAL A 692 -1.10 24.08 14.07
CA VAL A 692 0.37 24.18 14.02
C VAL A 692 0.80 25.63 13.88
N THR A 693 1.45 26.16 14.91
CA THR A 693 1.88 27.57 14.99
C THR A 693 3.36 27.74 14.63
N ASN A 694 3.63 28.58 13.62
CA ASN A 694 4.97 29.15 13.38
C ASN A 694 5.00 30.59 13.88
N THR A 695 6.01 30.92 14.65
CA THR A 695 6.35 32.29 15.05
C THR A 695 7.60 32.73 14.31
N TYR A 696 7.54 33.85 13.60
CA TYR A 696 8.65 34.44 12.89
C TYR A 696 9.03 35.77 13.53
N THR A 697 10.29 35.90 13.91
CA THR A 697 10.87 37.16 14.38
C THR A 697 11.98 37.58 13.43
N PRO A 698 12.03 38.84 12.95
CA PRO A 698 13.13 39.32 12.12
C PRO A 698 14.50 39.00 12.73
N ALA A 699 15.41 38.45 11.93
CA ALA A 699 16.75 38.12 12.38
C ALA A 699 17.54 39.40 12.73
N PRO A 700 18.30 39.44 13.84
CA PRO A 700 19.12 40.61 14.15
C PRO A 700 20.17 40.86 13.07
N GLY A 701 20.63 42.11 12.98
CA GLY A 701 21.76 42.51 12.13
C GLY A 701 22.88 43.12 12.97
N ASN A 702 23.85 43.74 12.31
CA ASN A 702 24.99 44.41 12.97
C ASN A 702 25.37 45.71 12.26
N ILE A 703 26.29 46.47 12.86
CA ILE A 703 26.98 47.61 12.25
C ILE A 703 28.46 47.28 12.13
N ALA A 704 29.09 47.63 11.01
CA ALA A 704 30.54 47.53 10.81
C ALA A 704 31.15 48.93 10.64
N VAL A 705 32.06 49.32 11.53
CA VAL A 705 32.78 50.61 11.45
C VAL A 705 34.19 50.38 10.92
N THR A 706 34.53 51.09 9.85
CA THR A 706 35.88 51.15 9.26
C THR A 706 36.57 52.45 9.66
N LYS A 707 37.78 52.39 10.22
CA LYS A 707 38.53 53.61 10.58
C LYS A 707 39.54 54.01 9.51
N LYS A 708 39.63 55.31 9.25
CA LYS A 708 40.58 55.92 8.31
C LYS A 708 41.33 57.07 8.98
N VAL A 709 42.60 57.24 8.64
CA VAL A 709 43.50 58.24 9.21
C VAL A 709 44.27 58.93 8.09
N VAL A 710 44.49 60.23 8.23
CA VAL A 710 45.25 61.10 7.32
C VAL A 710 46.20 61.97 8.14
N GLY A 711 47.46 62.08 7.73
CA GLY A 711 48.52 62.68 8.55
C GLY A 711 49.34 61.61 9.28
N ASP A 712 50.54 61.98 9.71
CA ASP A 712 51.57 61.05 10.20
C ASP A 712 51.56 61.02 11.74
N ILE A 713 50.95 59.98 12.31
CA ILE A 713 50.75 59.80 13.76
C ILE A 713 51.25 58.41 14.21
N PRO A 714 51.44 58.16 15.52
CA PRO A 714 51.89 56.85 16.00
C PRO A 714 51.03 55.68 15.48
N ALA A 715 51.70 54.72 14.85
CA ALA A 715 51.07 53.62 14.10
C ALA A 715 50.32 52.60 14.98
N ASP A 716 50.44 52.70 16.31
CA ASP A 716 49.75 51.90 17.32
C ASP A 716 48.49 52.58 17.88
N LYS A 717 48.17 53.82 17.48
CA LYS A 717 46.93 54.51 17.88
C LYS A 717 45.70 53.73 17.39
N THR A 718 44.88 53.28 18.34
CA THR A 718 43.55 52.72 18.08
C THR A 718 42.45 53.71 18.41
N PHE A 719 41.26 53.45 17.85
CA PHE A 719 40.07 54.28 17.93
C PHE A 719 38.90 53.45 18.47
N SER A 720 37.92 54.12 19.08
CA SER A 720 36.75 53.45 19.68
C SER A 720 35.48 54.25 19.42
N PHE A 721 34.38 53.53 19.18
CA PHE A 721 33.09 54.09 18.82
C PHE A 721 32.02 53.57 19.78
N ASP A 722 31.11 54.44 20.22
CA ASP A 722 29.87 54.03 20.87
C ASP A 722 28.71 54.10 19.88
N TYR A 723 27.73 53.22 20.04
CA TYR A 723 26.50 53.25 19.25
C TYR A 723 25.26 53.17 20.14
N VAL A 724 24.19 53.86 19.74
CA VAL A 724 22.87 53.81 20.37
C VAL A 724 21.80 53.74 19.29
N CYS A 725 20.94 52.74 19.37
CA CYS A 725 19.86 52.47 18.43
C CYS A 725 18.52 53.05 18.91
N ASP A 726 17.66 53.41 17.96
CA ASP A 726 16.35 54.02 18.19
C ASP A 726 15.24 53.02 18.58
N ASP A 727 15.56 51.73 18.68
CA ASP A 727 14.64 50.65 19.01
C ASP A 727 14.00 50.80 20.43
N PRO A 728 12.94 50.03 20.75
CA PRO A 728 12.23 50.15 22.02
C PRO A 728 13.07 49.85 23.27
N ALA A 729 14.12 49.04 23.17
CA ALA A 729 15.04 48.70 24.25
C ALA A 729 16.29 49.61 24.32
N LYS A 730 16.50 50.48 23.32
CA LYS A 730 17.70 51.34 23.18
C LYS A 730 19.01 50.56 23.20
N THR A 731 19.06 49.56 22.31
CA THR A 731 20.23 48.71 22.09
C THR A 731 21.45 49.58 21.86
N SER A 732 22.50 49.36 22.66
CA SER A 732 23.66 50.22 22.70
C SER A 732 24.91 49.44 23.12
N GLY A 733 26.08 49.94 22.74
CA GLY A 733 27.35 49.27 22.99
C GLY A 733 28.54 50.05 22.44
N SER A 734 29.70 49.40 22.48
CA SER A 734 30.97 49.96 22.00
C SER A 734 31.66 49.04 21.00
N ILE A 735 32.31 49.60 20.00
CA ILE A 735 33.24 48.95 19.08
C ILE A 735 34.63 49.51 19.39
N THR A 736 35.50 48.73 20.03
CA THR A 736 36.78 49.20 20.58
C THR A 736 37.99 48.74 19.79
N ASP A 737 39.13 49.39 20.03
CA ASP A 737 40.46 49.00 19.56
C ASP A 737 40.57 48.92 18.03
N VAL A 738 39.78 49.70 17.29
CA VAL A 738 39.80 49.75 15.81
C VAL A 738 41.09 50.42 15.37
N ALA A 739 41.95 49.72 14.63
CA ALA A 739 43.19 50.28 14.10
C ALA A 739 42.93 51.13 12.83
N ALA A 740 43.90 51.95 12.43
CA ALA A 740 43.83 52.66 11.15
C ALA A 740 43.76 51.68 9.97
N GLY A 741 42.71 51.76 9.16
CA GLY A 741 42.42 50.84 8.05
C GLY A 741 41.69 49.54 8.45
N ASP A 742 41.34 49.35 9.73
CA ASP A 742 40.61 48.18 10.23
C ASP A 742 39.09 48.38 10.18
N THR A 743 38.34 47.27 10.12
CA THR A 743 36.87 47.23 10.13
C THR A 743 36.39 46.28 11.21
N LYS A 744 35.64 46.79 12.20
CA LYS A 744 35.07 45.97 13.30
C LYS A 744 33.55 46.05 13.37
N ILE A 745 32.95 44.98 13.88
CA ILE A 745 31.50 44.74 13.89
C ILE A 745 30.94 44.85 15.31
N SER A 746 29.74 45.40 15.45
CA SER A 746 28.96 45.51 16.69
C SER A 746 28.47 44.16 17.22
N GLY A 747 27.92 44.16 18.45
CA GLY A 747 27.00 43.11 18.87
C GLY A 747 25.72 43.08 18.00
N GLU A 748 24.88 42.06 18.21
CA GLU A 748 23.57 41.96 17.54
C GLU A 748 22.66 43.16 17.84
N ILE A 749 21.97 43.65 16.82
CA ILE A 749 21.07 44.81 16.86
C ILE A 749 19.70 44.39 16.28
N PRO A 750 18.57 44.78 16.91
CA PRO A 750 17.23 44.51 16.36
C PRO A 750 17.04 45.04 14.94
N ALA A 751 16.46 44.23 14.07
CA ALA A 751 16.18 44.63 12.68
C ALA A 751 15.20 45.81 12.61
N GLY A 752 15.47 46.73 11.69
CA GLY A 752 14.69 47.96 11.49
C GLY A 752 15.13 49.12 12.38
N ALA A 753 16.04 48.90 13.34
CA ALA A 753 16.56 49.96 14.18
C ALA A 753 17.52 50.89 13.41
N THR A 754 17.41 52.19 13.65
CA THR A 754 18.36 53.21 13.19
C THR A 754 19.29 53.57 14.35
N CYS A 755 20.60 53.49 14.13
CA CYS A 755 21.59 53.67 15.18
C CYS A 755 22.53 54.82 14.87
N THR A 756 22.69 55.72 15.84
CA THR A 756 23.69 56.79 15.83
C THR A 756 25.01 56.22 16.37
N VAL A 757 26.11 56.49 15.68
CA VAL A 757 27.46 56.06 16.07
C VAL A 757 28.33 57.29 16.31
N THR A 758 29.11 57.27 17.39
CA THR A 758 29.92 58.40 17.87
C THR A 758 31.34 57.93 18.17
N GLU A 759 32.36 58.61 17.62
CA GLU A 759 33.76 58.34 17.94
C GLU A 759 34.15 58.97 19.30
N LYS A 760 35.01 58.27 20.06
CA LYS A 760 35.62 58.77 21.29
C LYS A 760 36.81 59.68 20.99
N ASP A 761 37.32 60.38 22.02
CA ASP A 761 38.46 61.29 21.86
C ASP A 761 39.66 60.62 21.18
N ALA A 762 40.11 61.24 20.10
CA ALA A 762 41.14 60.77 19.19
C ALA A 762 42.35 61.73 19.10
N SER A 763 42.45 62.70 20.01
CA SER A 763 43.53 63.69 20.07
C SER A 763 44.94 63.08 20.16
N VAL A 764 45.93 63.86 19.69
CA VAL A 764 47.37 63.55 19.66
C VAL A 764 48.13 64.88 19.85
N ASP A 765 49.09 64.92 20.78
CA ASP A 765 49.89 66.12 21.05
C ASP A 765 50.76 66.53 19.85
N GLY A 766 50.96 67.85 19.67
CA GLY A 766 51.70 68.41 18.53
C GLY A 766 50.90 68.54 17.23
N PHE A 767 49.68 67.97 17.17
CA PHE A 767 48.83 68.00 15.97
C PHE A 767 47.46 68.63 16.24
N THR A 768 46.92 69.31 15.22
CA THR A 768 45.50 69.70 15.17
C THR A 768 44.66 68.58 14.55
N LEU A 769 43.58 68.17 15.23
CA LEU A 769 42.68 67.07 14.82
C LEU A 769 41.41 67.58 14.11
N GLN A 770 41.01 66.91 13.03
CA GLN A 770 39.68 66.99 12.44
C GLN A 770 39.09 65.58 12.23
N THR A 771 37.85 65.34 12.68
CA THR A 771 37.10 64.07 12.50
C THR A 771 35.90 64.28 11.57
N SER A 772 35.56 63.27 10.76
CA SER A 772 34.39 63.28 9.87
C SER A 772 33.07 63.10 10.62
N THR A 773 32.02 63.81 10.20
CA THR A 773 30.63 63.56 10.63
C THR A 773 30.21 62.12 10.33
N ILE A 774 29.41 61.53 11.21
CA ILE A 774 28.87 60.16 11.08
C ILE A 774 27.33 60.26 11.00
N ASP A 775 26.74 59.77 9.91
CA ASP A 775 25.28 59.73 9.75
C ASP A 775 24.67 58.50 10.46
N PRO A 776 23.45 58.59 11.04
CA PRO A 776 22.76 57.44 11.61
C PRO A 776 22.43 56.38 10.56
N VAL A 777 22.62 55.11 10.92
CA VAL A 777 22.50 53.98 9.98
C VAL A 777 21.40 53.00 10.38
N MET A 778 20.58 52.59 9.41
CA MET A 778 19.51 51.60 9.61
C MET A 778 20.05 50.17 9.43
N VAL A 779 19.88 49.33 10.45
CA VAL A 779 20.23 47.91 10.43
C VAL A 779 19.05 47.10 9.89
N LYS A 780 19.22 46.38 8.78
CA LYS A 780 18.18 45.47 8.25
C LYS A 780 18.34 44.05 8.80
N ALA A 781 17.29 43.25 8.65
CA ALA A 781 17.26 41.88 9.19
C ALA A 781 18.34 40.99 8.56
N GLY A 782 19.24 40.45 9.38
CA GLY A 782 20.37 39.63 8.94
C GLY A 782 21.45 40.36 8.13
N GLU A 783 21.39 41.69 7.99
CA GLU A 783 22.40 42.48 7.27
C GLU A 783 23.43 43.11 8.22
N VAL A 784 24.63 43.38 7.72
CA VAL A 784 25.67 44.18 8.40
C VAL A 784 25.79 45.53 7.70
N ALA A 785 25.39 46.60 8.39
CA ALA A 785 25.39 47.96 7.84
C ALA A 785 26.77 48.63 8.02
N THR A 786 27.38 49.09 6.93
CA THR A 786 28.79 49.54 6.91
C THR A 786 28.96 51.06 7.01
N LEU A 787 29.94 51.50 7.80
CA LEU A 787 30.34 52.90 8.03
C LEU A 787 31.85 53.09 7.77
N GLU A 788 32.26 54.29 7.35
CA GLU A 788 33.67 54.74 7.32
C GLU A 788 33.80 56.05 8.12
N VAL A 789 34.82 56.16 9.00
CA VAL A 789 35.07 57.37 9.80
C VAL A 789 36.53 57.81 9.71
N THR A 790 36.78 59.05 9.31
CA THR A 790 38.11 59.60 9.00
C THR A 790 38.59 60.62 10.05
N ASN A 791 39.85 60.52 10.49
CA ASN A 791 40.57 61.56 11.23
C ASN A 791 41.73 62.15 10.41
N THR A 792 42.02 63.44 10.60
CA THR A 792 43.10 64.19 9.93
C THR A 792 43.94 64.96 10.95
N TYR A 793 45.27 64.98 10.80
CA TYR A 793 46.24 65.58 11.75
C TYR A 793 47.28 66.52 11.08
N THR A 794 47.63 67.69 11.68
CA THR A 794 48.58 68.71 11.11
C THR A 794 49.51 69.42 12.14
N PRO A 795 50.85 69.64 11.89
CA PRO A 795 51.85 70.32 12.78
C PRO A 795 51.99 71.88 12.73
N VAL A 796 52.97 72.48 13.46
CA VAL A 796 53.19 73.94 13.71
C VAL A 796 54.70 74.34 13.93
N PRO A 797 55.30 75.47 13.43
CA PRO A 797 56.79 75.78 13.41
C PRO A 797 57.39 76.87 14.37
N GLY A 798 58.70 77.24 14.27
CA GLY A 798 59.50 78.19 15.15
C GLY A 798 60.50 79.19 14.47
N LYS A 799 61.43 79.89 15.20
CA LYS A 799 62.32 81.02 14.69
C LYS A 799 63.71 81.30 15.39
N ILE A 800 64.50 82.26 14.86
CA ILE A 800 65.75 82.89 15.42
C ILE A 800 65.70 84.44 15.51
N ALA A 801 66.63 85.06 16.26
CA ALA A 801 66.85 86.52 16.39
C ALA A 801 68.35 86.91 16.63
N VAL A 802 68.80 88.05 16.10
CA VAL A 802 70.23 88.51 16.13
C VAL A 802 70.38 89.97 16.55
N THR A 803 71.41 90.28 17.36
CA THR A 803 71.71 91.62 17.93
C THR A 803 73.15 92.09 17.63
N LYS A 804 73.38 93.38 17.35
CA LYS A 804 74.73 93.92 17.02
C LYS A 804 75.35 94.82 18.11
N LYS A 805 76.67 94.73 18.29
CA LYS A 805 77.51 95.54 19.20
C LYS A 805 78.78 96.07 18.49
N VAL A 806 79.30 97.22 18.92
CA VAL A 806 80.49 97.88 18.31
C VAL A 806 81.41 98.44 19.42
N VAL A 807 82.72 98.48 19.17
CA VAL A 807 83.76 99.02 20.06
C VAL A 807 84.73 99.91 19.25
N GLY A 808 85.05 101.11 19.76
CA GLY A 808 85.91 102.09 19.10
C GLY A 808 85.13 103.20 18.37
N ASP A 809 85.77 104.36 18.17
CA ASP A 809 85.16 105.54 17.56
C ASP A 809 85.13 105.43 16.02
N ILE A 810 83.97 105.03 15.48
CA ILE A 810 83.69 105.00 14.04
C ILE A 810 82.61 106.03 13.66
N PRO A 811 82.45 106.38 12.36
CA PRO A 811 81.40 107.30 11.92
C PRO A 811 79.99 106.86 12.33
N ALA A 812 79.24 107.80 12.93
CA ALA A 812 77.88 107.55 13.39
C ALA A 812 76.94 107.20 12.23
N GLY A 813 76.06 106.20 12.44
CA GLY A 813 75.07 105.76 11.45
C GLY A 813 75.45 104.51 10.64
N LYS A 814 76.61 103.87 10.91
CA LYS A 814 76.97 102.57 10.34
C LYS A 814 75.94 101.49 10.74
N THR A 815 75.50 100.68 9.77
CA THR A 815 74.66 99.48 9.95
C THR A 815 75.39 98.23 9.48
N PHE A 816 74.87 97.07 9.86
CA PHE A 816 75.49 95.76 9.68
C PHE A 816 74.49 94.76 9.09
N ALA A 817 74.99 93.68 8.49
CA ALA A 817 74.20 92.67 7.80
C ALA A 817 74.69 91.26 8.15
N PHE A 818 73.74 90.36 8.37
CA PHE A 818 73.99 88.95 8.69
C PHE A 818 73.26 88.03 7.71
N ASP A 819 73.85 86.87 7.44
CA ASP A 819 73.21 85.76 6.73
C ASP A 819 73.09 84.55 7.68
N TYR A 820 72.06 83.72 7.51
CA TYR A 820 71.85 82.50 8.29
C TYR A 820 71.53 81.29 7.40
N VAL A 821 71.99 80.11 7.83
CA VAL A 821 71.73 78.82 7.18
C VAL A 821 71.50 77.76 8.25
N CYS A 822 70.38 77.04 8.13
CA CYS A 822 70.00 75.93 9.00
C CYS A 822 70.34 74.56 8.36
N ASP A 823 70.55 73.55 9.19
CA ASP A 823 70.98 72.20 8.77
C ASP A 823 69.83 71.26 8.34
N ASP A 824 68.58 71.74 8.39
CA ASP A 824 67.38 70.99 8.05
C ASP A 824 67.36 70.45 6.61
N ALA A 825 66.44 69.52 6.34
CA ALA A 825 66.36 68.82 5.05
C ALA A 825 66.11 69.72 3.82
N ALA A 826 65.53 70.91 4.00
CA ALA A 826 65.35 71.92 2.95
C ALA A 826 66.47 72.99 2.93
N LYS A 827 67.35 73.01 3.95
CA LYS A 827 68.43 74.00 4.16
C LYS A 827 67.90 75.44 4.23
N THR A 828 66.95 75.65 5.13
CA THR A 828 66.31 76.94 5.39
C THR A 828 67.35 78.00 5.64
N SER A 829 67.32 79.08 4.86
CA SER A 829 68.37 80.10 4.85
C SER A 829 67.82 81.47 4.47
N GLY A 830 68.49 82.53 4.92
CA GLY A 830 68.04 83.91 4.71
C GLY A 830 69.03 84.95 5.23
N SER A 831 68.60 86.21 5.26
CA SER A 831 69.43 87.35 5.69
C SER A 831 68.70 88.25 6.68
N ILE A 832 69.41 88.73 7.69
CA ILE A 832 68.94 89.72 8.66
C ILE A 832 69.73 91.02 8.38
N LEU A 833 69.07 91.96 7.69
CA LEU A 833 69.70 93.12 7.07
C LEU A 833 69.45 94.43 7.85
N ASN A 834 70.34 95.40 7.63
CA ASN A 834 70.26 96.76 8.18
C ASN A 834 70.13 96.78 9.72
N VAL A 835 70.91 95.97 10.42
CA VAL A 835 70.96 95.96 11.89
C VAL A 835 71.82 97.12 12.37
N ALA A 836 71.26 98.05 13.13
CA ALA A 836 72.02 99.14 13.75
C ALA A 836 72.78 98.64 14.99
N ALA A 837 73.83 99.36 15.40
CA ALA A 837 74.53 99.08 16.66
C ALA A 837 73.55 99.22 17.84
N GLY A 838 73.33 98.13 18.58
CA GLY A 838 72.36 98.02 19.68
C GLY A 838 70.96 97.54 19.29
N GLU A 839 70.69 97.23 18.02
CA GLU A 839 69.40 96.73 17.54
C GLU A 839 69.35 95.20 17.49
N THR A 840 68.14 94.62 17.65
CA THR A 840 67.83 93.18 17.51
C THR A 840 66.77 92.97 16.41
N LYS A 841 66.92 91.93 15.57
CA LYS A 841 65.95 91.55 14.52
C LYS A 841 65.76 90.02 14.39
N GLU A 842 64.56 89.59 13.97
CA GLU A 842 64.15 88.17 13.83
C GLU A 842 64.29 87.59 12.40
N SER A 843 64.21 86.26 12.30
CA SER A 843 64.17 85.47 11.07
C SER A 843 62.75 85.26 10.50
N GLY A 844 62.69 84.59 9.33
CA GLY A 844 61.47 83.87 8.91
C GLY A 844 61.25 82.59 9.72
N ASP A 845 60.15 81.89 9.43
CA ASP A 845 59.77 80.63 10.09
C ASP A 845 60.73 79.48 9.70
N ILE A 846 61.04 78.59 10.66
CA ILE A 846 62.02 77.51 10.59
C ILE A 846 61.41 76.23 11.24
N PRO A 847 61.68 75.01 10.73
CA PRO A 847 61.18 73.77 11.32
C PRO A 847 61.77 73.43 12.70
N ASP A 848 61.09 72.57 13.48
CA ASP A 848 61.61 72.02 14.74
C ASP A 848 63.00 71.39 14.60
N GLY A 849 63.83 71.55 15.64
CA GLY A 849 65.10 70.85 15.81
C GLY A 849 66.25 71.29 14.90
N ALA A 850 66.04 72.24 14.00
CA ALA A 850 67.07 72.73 13.08
C ALA A 850 68.16 73.55 13.79
N GLU A 851 69.44 73.29 13.52
CA GLU A 851 70.57 74.11 13.98
C GLU A 851 70.98 75.12 12.91
N CYS A 852 70.95 76.40 13.27
CA CYS A 852 71.18 77.51 12.36
C CYS A 852 72.47 78.26 12.69
N LEU A 853 73.40 78.33 11.74
CA LEU A 853 74.62 79.15 11.82
C LEU A 853 74.33 80.57 11.28
N VAL A 854 74.90 81.58 11.92
CA VAL A 854 74.79 83.00 11.54
C VAL A 854 76.17 83.59 11.26
N THR A 855 76.32 84.42 10.22
CA THR A 855 77.60 85.01 9.80
C THR A 855 77.44 86.48 9.42
N GLU A 856 78.43 87.32 9.75
CA GLU A 856 78.45 88.76 9.44
C GLU A 856 79.23 89.09 8.15
N ARG A 857 78.79 90.14 7.45
CA ARG A 857 79.45 90.63 6.22
C ARG A 857 80.56 91.64 6.51
N GLU A 858 81.75 91.13 6.84
CA GLU A 858 82.93 91.94 7.23
C GLU A 858 83.31 93.03 6.21
N ALA A 859 83.18 92.74 4.90
CA ALA A 859 83.46 93.71 3.84
C ALA A 859 82.51 94.93 3.86
N GLU A 860 81.27 94.77 4.35
CA GLU A 860 80.35 95.88 4.58
C GLU A 860 80.68 96.65 5.88
N ALA A 861 81.39 96.02 6.83
CA ALA A 861 81.72 96.57 8.15
C ALA A 861 82.99 97.46 8.20
N ALA A 862 83.91 97.35 7.24
CA ALA A 862 85.19 98.07 7.24
C ALA A 862 85.08 99.62 7.27
N VAL A 863 86.17 100.29 7.70
CA VAL A 863 86.32 101.76 7.82
C VAL A 863 87.77 102.17 7.51
N ASP A 864 87.97 103.14 6.61
CA ASP A 864 89.30 103.61 6.19
C ASP A 864 90.11 104.23 7.35
N GLY A 865 91.43 103.99 7.35
CA GLY A 865 92.35 104.48 8.38
C GLY A 865 92.35 103.68 9.69
N PHE A 866 91.49 102.66 9.80
CA PHE A 866 91.40 101.76 10.95
C PHE A 866 91.57 100.28 10.53
N ILE A 867 92.13 99.47 11.42
CA ILE A 867 92.15 98.01 11.36
C ILE A 867 90.89 97.50 12.06
N LEU A 868 90.08 96.67 11.38
CA LEU A 868 88.86 96.02 11.89
C LEU A 868 89.17 94.63 12.47
N ASP A 869 88.46 94.29 13.56
CA ASP A 869 88.38 92.95 14.16
C ASP A 869 86.90 92.59 14.41
N SER A 870 86.46 91.37 14.03
CA SER A 870 85.05 90.96 13.97
C SER A 870 84.82 89.57 14.59
N ALA A 871 83.72 89.41 15.33
CA ALA A 871 83.42 88.18 16.08
C ALA A 871 82.55 87.18 15.30
N VAL A 872 82.91 85.89 15.40
CA VAL A 872 82.15 84.73 14.88
C VAL A 872 81.30 84.11 16.00
N ALA A 873 80.19 83.44 15.65
CA ALA A 873 79.29 82.75 16.58
C ALA A 873 79.15 81.25 16.28
N ASP A 874 78.77 80.50 17.32
CA ASP A 874 78.34 79.11 17.22
C ASP A 874 76.91 78.98 16.63
N PRO A 875 76.53 77.83 16.05
CA PRO A 875 75.14 77.55 15.64
C PRO A 875 74.14 77.55 16.81
N VAL A 876 72.86 77.75 16.51
CA VAL A 876 71.78 77.74 17.49
C VAL A 876 70.59 76.90 17.05
N THR A 877 70.10 76.02 17.93
CA THR A 877 68.94 75.15 17.68
C THR A 877 67.62 75.91 17.81
N VAL A 878 66.69 75.69 16.87
CA VAL A 878 65.31 76.21 16.90
C VAL A 878 64.34 75.12 17.40
N LYS A 879 63.22 75.52 18.01
CA LYS A 879 62.11 74.61 18.37
C LYS A 879 60.75 75.16 17.97
N ASP A 880 59.77 74.28 17.79
CA ASP A 880 58.38 74.66 17.50
C ASP A 880 57.82 75.67 18.51
N GLY A 881 57.32 76.80 17.99
CA GLY A 881 56.78 77.91 18.78
C GLY A 881 57.79 78.77 19.54
N GLU A 882 59.09 78.47 19.53
CA GLU A 882 60.13 79.24 20.24
C GLU A 882 60.93 80.19 19.30
N VAL A 883 61.63 81.17 19.89
CA VAL A 883 62.54 82.10 19.20
C VAL A 883 63.91 82.08 19.92
N ALA A 884 64.96 81.63 19.24
CA ALA A 884 66.32 81.60 19.80
C ALA A 884 67.11 82.91 19.52
N ALA A 885 68.04 83.33 20.37
CA ALA A 885 68.64 84.68 20.32
C ALA A 885 70.18 84.72 20.35
N LEU A 886 70.79 85.64 19.58
CA LEU A 886 72.24 85.76 19.35
C LEU A 886 72.79 87.21 19.38
N VAL A 887 74.10 87.39 19.63
CA VAL A 887 74.78 88.71 19.70
C VAL A 887 76.15 88.71 18.97
N MET A 888 76.46 89.76 18.20
CA MET A 888 77.66 89.87 17.33
C MET A 888 78.43 91.20 17.54
N THR A 889 79.78 91.23 17.49
CA THR A 889 80.62 92.37 17.94
C THR A 889 81.80 92.71 17.00
N ASN A 890 82.11 94.01 16.78
CA ASN A 890 83.30 94.50 16.01
C ASN A 890 84.14 95.55 16.77
N THR A 891 85.43 95.70 16.44
CA THR A 891 86.44 96.60 17.06
C THR A 891 87.34 97.31 16.01
N TYR A 892 87.90 98.51 16.27
CA TYR A 892 88.66 99.35 15.29
C TYR A 892 89.92 100.08 15.87
N THR A 893 91.08 100.18 15.14
CA THR A 893 92.37 100.80 15.64
C THR A 893 93.31 101.51 14.57
N PRO A 894 94.10 102.60 14.85
CA PRO A 894 94.96 103.38 13.88
C PRO A 894 96.48 103.00 13.67
N ALA A 895 97.30 103.78 12.90
CA ALA A 895 98.66 103.43 12.35
C ALA A 895 99.81 104.54 12.34
N PRO A 896 101.14 104.22 12.12
CA PRO A 896 102.37 105.07 12.35
C PRO A 896 103.12 105.72 11.12
N GLY A 897 104.32 106.37 11.26
CA GLY A 897 105.12 107.11 10.22
C GLY A 897 106.68 107.28 10.42
N ASN A 898 107.42 108.19 9.72
CA ASN A 898 108.93 108.32 9.75
C ASN A 898 109.57 109.76 9.54
N ILE A 899 110.91 109.90 9.54
CA ILE A 899 111.73 111.14 9.28
C ILE A 899 112.95 110.87 8.34
N ALA A 900 113.52 111.88 7.65
CA ALA A 900 114.77 111.79 6.86
C ALA A 900 115.69 113.03 6.94
N VAL A 901 117.01 112.86 6.73
CA VAL A 901 118.06 113.90 6.89
C VAL A 901 119.10 113.87 5.75
N THR A 902 119.54 115.05 5.29
CA THR A 902 120.50 115.28 4.18
C THR A 902 121.78 116.00 4.64
N LYS A 903 122.97 115.68 4.08
CA LYS A 903 124.25 116.28 4.50
C LYS A 903 125.00 117.05 3.40
N LYS A 904 125.75 118.09 3.77
CA LYS A 904 126.49 119.01 2.88
C LYS A 904 127.82 119.50 3.49
N VAL A 905 128.82 119.80 2.66
CA VAL A 905 130.20 120.12 3.08
C VAL A 905 130.83 121.22 2.21
N VAL A 906 131.71 122.04 2.79
CA VAL A 906 132.49 123.10 2.12
C VAL A 906 133.97 123.07 2.57
N GLY A 907 134.90 123.06 1.61
CA GLY A 907 136.35 123.04 1.85
C GLY A 907 137.01 121.70 1.47
N ASP A 908 138.29 121.73 1.07
CA ASP A 908 139.05 120.56 0.62
C ASP A 908 139.48 119.66 1.78
N ILE A 909 138.57 118.79 2.22
CA ILE A 909 138.85 117.67 3.15
C ILE A 909 138.92 116.33 2.37
N PRO A 910 139.37 115.22 3.00
CA PRO A 910 139.30 113.90 2.38
C PRO A 910 137.88 113.52 1.94
N ALA A 911 137.75 113.10 0.67
CA ALA A 911 136.46 112.88 0.01
C ALA A 911 135.66 111.66 0.55
N ASP A 912 136.27 110.87 1.41
CA ASP A 912 135.74 109.68 2.10
C ASP A 912 135.17 109.98 3.50
N LYS A 913 135.19 111.24 3.96
CA LYS A 913 134.58 111.64 5.25
C LYS A 913 133.04 111.52 5.19
N THR A 914 132.49 110.67 6.06
CA THR A 914 131.04 110.55 6.33
C THR A 914 130.64 111.28 7.62
N PHE A 915 129.33 111.48 7.78
CA PHE A 915 128.71 112.21 8.88
C PHE A 915 127.59 111.36 9.50
N SER A 916 127.14 111.70 10.71
CA SER A 916 126.10 110.94 11.42
C SER A 916 125.28 111.84 12.32
N PHE A 917 123.98 111.55 12.41
CA PHE A 917 123.01 112.31 13.18
C PHE A 917 122.30 111.41 14.19
N ASP A 918 121.93 111.97 15.34
CA ASP A 918 121.03 111.34 16.31
C ASP A 918 119.70 112.11 16.34
N TYR A 919 118.59 111.40 16.52
CA TYR A 919 117.26 111.99 16.67
C TYR A 919 116.56 111.50 17.94
N VAL A 920 115.74 112.37 18.55
CA VAL A 920 114.90 112.06 19.71
C VAL A 920 113.52 112.71 19.55
N CYS A 921 112.47 111.90 19.67
CA CYS A 921 111.07 112.30 19.59
C CYS A 921 110.46 112.63 20.97
N ASP A 922 109.41 113.47 20.97
CA ASP A 922 108.66 113.91 22.16
C ASP A 922 107.51 112.97 22.57
N ASP A 923 107.36 111.84 21.87
CA ASP A 923 106.33 110.83 22.14
C ASP A 923 106.52 110.16 23.53
N PRO A 924 105.49 109.47 24.06
CA PRO A 924 105.54 108.88 25.41
C PRO A 924 106.67 107.86 25.64
N ALA A 925 107.18 107.20 24.60
CA ALA A 925 108.31 106.27 24.68
C ALA A 925 109.68 106.93 24.40
N LYS A 926 109.70 108.20 23.95
CA LYS A 926 110.88 108.96 23.50
C LYS A 926 111.68 108.23 22.44
N THR A 927 110.98 107.87 21.37
CA THR A 927 111.52 107.17 20.19
C THR A 927 112.77 107.90 19.70
N SER A 928 113.90 107.21 19.65
CA SER A 928 115.20 107.80 19.38
C SER A 928 116.11 106.82 18.66
N GLY A 929 117.06 107.35 17.89
CA GLY A 929 117.95 106.54 17.05
C GLY A 929 119.02 107.36 16.35
N SER A 930 119.83 106.69 15.54
CA SER A 930 120.91 107.30 14.75
C SER A 930 120.70 107.08 13.26
N ILE A 931 121.00 108.10 12.46
CA ILE A 931 121.12 108.06 11.00
C ILE A 931 122.60 108.21 10.68
N THR A 932 123.28 107.10 10.39
CA THR A 932 124.74 107.05 10.24
C THR A 932 125.22 107.02 8.79
N ASP A 933 126.52 107.26 8.62
CA ASP A 933 127.25 107.08 7.36
C ASP A 933 126.68 107.91 6.20
N VAL A 934 126.14 109.09 6.49
CA VAL A 934 125.61 110.01 5.48
C VAL A 934 126.80 110.68 4.80
N ALA A 935 126.97 110.46 3.50
CA ALA A 935 128.03 111.07 2.72
C ALA A 935 127.72 112.55 2.40
N ALA A 936 128.72 113.32 1.98
CA ALA A 936 128.50 114.68 1.50
C ALA A 936 127.63 114.69 0.23
N GLY A 937 126.40 115.19 0.34
CA GLY A 937 125.38 115.20 -0.71
C GLY A 937 124.30 114.11 -0.61
N ASP A 938 124.35 113.25 0.41
CA ASP A 938 123.44 112.09 0.58
C ASP A 938 122.28 112.36 1.56
N THR A 939 121.19 111.57 1.46
CA THR A 939 119.96 111.66 2.26
C THR A 939 119.52 110.28 2.78
N LYS A 940 119.22 110.13 4.08
CA LYS A 940 118.76 108.86 4.69
C LYS A 940 117.56 109.01 5.62
N ILE A 941 116.79 107.92 5.79
CA ILE A 941 115.50 107.85 6.52
C ILE A 941 115.68 107.12 7.86
N SER A 942 114.84 107.46 8.85
CA SER A 942 114.73 106.87 10.19
C SER A 942 113.94 105.56 10.22
N GLY A 943 113.99 104.85 11.35
CA GLY A 943 112.99 103.84 11.71
C GLY A 943 111.59 104.45 11.90
N GLU A 944 110.59 103.60 12.14
CA GLU A 944 109.21 104.03 12.42
C GLU A 944 109.09 104.84 13.71
N ILE A 945 108.16 105.79 13.70
CA ILE A 945 107.88 106.79 14.73
C ILE A 945 106.35 106.84 14.93
N PRO A 946 105.85 106.87 16.19
CA PRO A 946 104.41 107.01 16.45
C PRO A 946 103.79 108.25 15.81
N ALA A 947 102.57 108.10 15.29
CA ALA A 947 101.84 109.19 14.66
C ALA A 947 101.59 110.36 15.62
N GLY A 948 102.00 111.57 15.22
CA GLY A 948 101.82 112.82 15.99
C GLY A 948 103.07 113.30 16.73
N ALA A 949 104.18 112.56 16.71
CA ALA A 949 105.41 112.91 17.42
C ALA A 949 106.22 114.02 16.73
N THR A 950 106.91 114.85 17.53
CA THR A 950 107.89 115.86 17.09
C THR A 950 109.29 115.45 17.53
N CYS A 951 110.27 115.45 16.61
CA CYS A 951 111.61 114.95 16.87
C CYS A 951 112.70 115.99 16.57
N THR A 952 113.67 116.09 17.47
CA THR A 952 114.85 116.96 17.36
C THR A 952 116.04 116.15 16.83
N VAL A 953 116.85 116.73 15.94
CA VAL A 953 118.00 116.05 15.30
C VAL A 953 119.30 116.81 15.60
N THR A 954 120.38 116.07 15.89
CA THR A 954 121.71 116.62 16.26
C THR A 954 122.83 115.90 15.47
N GLU A 955 123.84 116.61 14.98
CA GLU A 955 125.01 116.02 14.30
C GLU A 955 126.13 115.64 15.28
N LYS A 956 126.84 114.54 15.00
CA LYS A 956 128.03 114.08 15.74
C LYS A 956 129.31 114.80 15.29
N ASP A 957 130.38 114.72 16.10
CA ASP A 957 131.65 115.39 15.82
C ASP A 957 132.20 115.03 14.43
N ALA A 958 132.48 116.07 13.65
CA ALA A 958 132.87 116.00 12.26
C ALA A 958 134.31 116.50 12.01
N SER A 959 135.11 116.70 13.07
CA SER A 959 136.47 117.27 12.99
C SER A 959 137.40 116.54 12.01
N VAL A 960 138.36 117.29 11.44
CA VAL A 960 139.37 116.81 10.46
C VAL A 960 140.71 117.47 10.79
N ASP A 961 141.77 116.66 10.97
CA ASP A 961 143.09 117.15 11.37
C ASP A 961 143.71 118.10 10.33
N GLY A 962 144.36 119.16 10.84
CA GLY A 962 144.92 120.25 10.03
C GLY A 962 143.90 121.34 9.65
N PHE A 963 142.60 121.16 9.95
CA PHE A 963 141.54 122.10 9.61
C PHE A 963 140.74 122.57 10.84
N THR A 964 140.21 123.81 10.78
CA THR A 964 139.17 124.29 11.71
C THR A 964 137.77 124.08 11.12
N LEU A 965 136.83 123.59 11.93
CA LEU A 965 135.46 123.19 11.54
C LEU A 965 134.39 124.21 11.98
N GLN A 966 133.33 124.38 11.18
CA GLN A 966 132.05 124.99 11.57
C GLN A 966 130.86 124.20 11.01
N THR A 967 129.77 124.07 11.79
CA THR A 967 128.53 123.32 11.45
C THR A 967 127.28 124.20 11.55
N SER A 968 126.23 123.91 10.77
CA SER A 968 124.93 124.60 10.82
C SER A 968 123.98 124.06 11.90
N THR A 969 123.16 124.93 12.49
CA THR A 969 122.04 124.55 13.38
C THR A 969 120.99 123.69 12.67
N ILE A 970 120.23 122.89 13.43
CA ILE A 970 119.16 122.00 12.95
C ILE A 970 117.90 122.25 13.81
N ASP A 971 116.72 122.32 13.18
CA ASP A 971 115.44 122.52 13.85
C ASP A 971 114.63 121.19 14.00
N PRO A 972 113.71 121.06 14.97
CA PRO A 972 112.85 119.88 15.13
C PRO A 972 111.73 119.76 14.07
N VAL A 973 111.21 118.54 13.85
CA VAL A 973 110.19 118.24 12.82
C VAL A 973 109.12 117.24 13.31
N MET A 974 107.87 117.34 12.82
CA MET A 974 106.72 116.50 13.24
C MET A 974 106.31 115.43 12.21
N VAL A 975 105.85 114.28 12.69
CA VAL A 975 105.43 113.10 11.92
C VAL A 975 103.91 112.87 12.05
N LYS A 976 103.22 112.46 10.98
CA LYS A 976 101.79 112.05 11.02
C LYS A 976 101.60 110.57 10.70
N ALA A 977 100.39 110.05 10.95
CA ALA A 977 99.99 108.71 10.57
C ALA A 977 100.16 108.49 9.05
N GLY A 978 101.02 107.54 8.67
CA GLY A 978 101.33 107.19 7.28
C GLY A 978 102.27 108.15 6.54
N GLU A 979 102.90 109.13 7.20
CA GLU A 979 103.71 110.18 6.54
C GLU A 979 105.20 110.18 6.94
N VAL A 980 106.03 110.86 6.13
CA VAL A 980 107.49 111.01 6.31
C VAL A 980 107.91 112.48 6.18
N ALA A 981 108.76 113.00 7.08
CA ALA A 981 109.24 114.40 7.09
C ALA A 981 110.77 114.55 6.83
N THR A 982 111.29 115.71 6.40
CA THR A 982 112.65 115.84 5.81
C THR A 982 113.50 117.06 6.26
N LEU A 983 114.84 116.95 6.27
CA LEU A 983 115.84 117.92 6.81
C LEU A 983 117.16 118.01 5.98
N GLU A 984 117.96 119.10 6.10
CA GLU A 984 119.32 119.29 5.51
C GLU A 984 120.31 119.96 6.50
N VAL A 985 121.62 119.57 6.50
CA VAL A 985 122.66 120.08 7.43
C VAL A 985 124.05 120.26 6.77
N THR A 986 124.80 121.34 7.09
CA THR A 986 126.05 121.76 6.40
C THR A 986 127.28 121.92 7.32
N ASN A 987 128.48 121.50 6.87
CA ASN A 987 129.80 121.73 7.53
C ASN A 987 130.79 122.53 6.63
N THR A 988 131.77 123.21 7.24
CA THR A 988 132.82 124.02 6.56
C THR A 988 134.20 123.86 7.22
N TYR A 989 135.30 123.84 6.44
CA TYR A 989 136.69 123.55 6.91
C TYR A 989 137.78 124.53 6.38
N THR A 990 138.81 124.86 7.18
CA THR A 990 139.93 125.79 6.79
C THR A 990 141.35 125.39 7.31
N PRO A 991 142.46 125.43 6.51
CA PRO A 991 143.83 124.93 6.91
C PRO A 991 144.70 125.81 7.85
N ALA A 992 145.82 125.24 8.37
CA ALA A 992 146.79 125.89 9.28
C ALA A 992 148.32 125.66 8.96
N PRO A 993 149.26 126.50 9.47
CA PRO A 993 150.72 126.46 9.14
C PRO A 993 151.64 125.71 10.14
N ASP A 994 152.90 125.43 9.76
CA ASP A 994 153.71 124.25 10.17
C ASP A 994 155.16 124.49 10.70
N PRO A 995 155.66 123.70 11.68
CA PRO A 995 157.08 123.60 12.07
C PRO A 995 157.68 122.15 12.20
N THR A 996 158.85 121.93 11.58
CA THR A 996 159.72 120.71 11.56
C THR A 996 160.20 120.12 12.93
N PRO A 997 160.68 118.83 13.03
CA PRO A 997 160.27 117.56 12.38
C PRO A 997 160.40 116.22 13.22
N SER A 998 159.86 115.07 12.71
CA SER A 998 160.38 113.65 12.78
C SER A 998 159.70 112.52 13.67
N ALA A 999 159.34 111.37 13.02
CA ALA A 999 159.41 109.91 13.43
C ALA A 999 158.16 108.96 13.75
N THR A 1000 157.61 108.21 12.75
CA THR A 1000 157.61 106.70 12.52
C THR A 1000 157.04 105.62 13.56
N PRO A 1001 156.39 104.40 13.26
CA PRO A 1001 155.36 103.84 12.28
C PRO A 1001 154.39 102.59 12.72
N THR A 1002 153.66 101.86 11.79
CA THR A 1002 153.23 100.35 11.67
C THR A 1002 151.70 99.73 11.73
N PRO A 1003 151.28 98.43 11.33
CA PRO A 1003 150.17 98.04 10.30
C PRO A 1003 149.22 96.67 10.35
N SER A 1004 148.54 96.19 9.20
CA SER A 1004 147.97 94.81 8.68
C SER A 1004 146.40 94.35 8.70
N GLU A 1005 145.67 93.33 8.05
CA GLU A 1005 145.58 92.29 6.87
C GLU A 1005 144.24 91.33 6.85
N THR A 1006 143.64 90.40 5.96
CA THR A 1006 143.47 90.00 4.45
C THR A 1006 142.16 89.12 3.88
N PRO A 1007 142.04 87.84 3.25
CA PRO A 1007 141.09 87.44 2.05
C PRO A 1007 140.32 86.00 1.67
N THR A 1008 139.10 85.97 0.97
CA THR A 1008 138.42 85.20 -0.26
C THR A 1008 137.88 83.64 -0.55
N PRO A 1009 137.14 83.17 -1.68
CA PRO A 1009 136.10 81.98 -1.82
C PRO A 1009 135.90 81.01 -3.15
N SER A 1010 134.81 80.12 -3.34
CA SER A 1010 134.02 79.62 -4.62
C SER A 1010 133.68 78.07 -5.07
N GLU A 1011 132.73 77.76 -6.07
CA GLU A 1011 132.43 76.55 -7.05
C GLU A 1011 131.06 75.65 -7.22
N THR A 1012 130.84 74.76 -8.29
CA THR A 1012 129.52 74.42 -9.06
C THR A 1012 128.85 72.95 -9.48
N PRO A 1013 128.70 72.34 -10.75
CA PRO A 1013 127.40 71.72 -11.39
C PRO A 1013 127.25 70.40 -12.37
N GLY A 1014 126.02 69.77 -12.67
CA GLY A 1014 125.53 69.08 -14.01
C GLY A 1014 124.82 67.61 -14.23
N GLY A 1015 123.88 67.31 -15.23
CA GLY A 1015 123.58 65.93 -15.93
C GLY A 1015 122.16 65.30 -16.50
N HIS A 1016 122.09 64.65 -17.74
CA HIS A 1016 121.33 63.49 -18.51
C HIS A 1016 119.78 63.18 -18.94
N ASP A 1017 119.35 61.91 -19.35
CA ASP A 1017 118.37 61.46 -20.47
C ASP A 1017 117.46 60.10 -20.35
N GLY A 1018 116.39 59.86 -21.18
CA GLY A 1018 115.81 58.58 -21.81
C GLY A 1018 114.79 57.47 -21.23
N GLY A 1019 113.74 56.99 -21.99
CA GLY A 1019 113.38 55.51 -22.25
C GLY A 1019 112.13 54.65 -21.71
N ASP A 1020 111.31 54.04 -22.62
CA ASP A 1020 110.60 52.67 -22.73
C ASP A 1020 109.51 51.99 -21.78
N ARG A 1021 109.06 50.73 -22.12
CA ARG A 1021 107.97 49.77 -21.62
C ARG A 1021 108.56 48.46 -20.96
N PRO A 1022 107.81 47.35 -20.59
CA PRO A 1022 106.58 47.10 -19.77
C PRO A 1022 106.61 45.87 -18.75
N ASN A 1023 105.54 45.66 -17.94
CA ASN A 1023 104.94 44.35 -17.47
C ASN A 1023 105.42 43.60 -16.15
N LEU A 1024 104.48 42.82 -15.53
CA LEU A 1024 104.58 41.64 -14.58
C LEU A 1024 104.43 41.71 -13.02
N ALA A 1025 103.55 40.82 -12.49
CA ALA A 1025 103.63 39.87 -11.32
C ALA A 1025 103.52 40.22 -9.79
N ARG A 1026 102.30 40.03 -9.21
CA ARG A 1026 101.83 39.07 -8.14
C ARG A 1026 102.58 38.82 -6.77
N THR A 1027 101.79 38.68 -5.67
CA THR A 1027 102.10 38.25 -4.24
C THR A 1027 102.92 39.24 -3.39
N GLY A 1028 102.86 39.37 -2.04
CA GLY A 1028 102.14 38.78 -0.87
C GLY A 1028 102.75 39.38 0.46
N ALA A 1029 102.37 39.15 1.73
CA ALA A 1029 101.26 38.51 2.47
C ALA A 1029 101.35 38.88 4.01
N ASP A 1030 100.54 38.28 4.92
CA ASP A 1030 100.74 38.14 6.41
C ASP A 1030 100.65 39.40 7.34
N VAL A 1031 100.39 39.41 8.68
CA VAL A 1031 99.91 38.44 9.73
C VAL A 1031 99.44 39.17 11.04
N LEU A 1032 98.86 38.45 12.04
CA LEU A 1032 98.38 38.83 13.42
C LEU A 1032 96.97 39.48 13.52
N GLY A 1033 96.10 39.23 14.53
CA GLY A 1033 96.09 38.26 15.65
C GLY A 1033 95.98 38.91 17.06
N GLY A 1034 95.09 38.52 18.01
CA GLY A 1034 93.99 37.55 18.01
C GLY A 1034 93.48 37.22 19.45
N SER A 1035 92.43 36.37 19.58
CA SER A 1035 91.84 35.81 20.84
C SER A 1035 91.12 36.84 21.77
N LEU A 1036 90.13 36.53 22.63
CA LEU A 1036 89.44 35.32 23.19
C LEU A 1036 87.98 35.80 23.58
N ALA A 1037 86.95 35.07 24.05
CA ALA A 1037 86.77 33.72 24.62
C ALA A 1037 85.32 33.13 24.46
N THR A 1038 84.91 32.28 25.42
CA THR A 1038 83.69 31.47 25.62
C THR A 1038 82.55 32.22 26.37
N LEU A 1039 81.26 31.80 26.41
CA LEU A 1039 80.76 30.62 27.16
C LEU A 1039 79.28 30.19 26.90
N THR A 1040 79.03 28.86 27.03
CA THR A 1040 77.76 28.14 27.40
C THR A 1040 76.58 27.97 26.42
N LEU A 1041 75.97 26.76 26.50
CA LEU A 1041 74.74 26.30 25.84
C LEU A 1041 73.64 26.00 26.89
N LEU A 1042 72.37 26.06 26.46
CA LEU A 1042 71.20 25.27 26.92
C LEU A 1042 70.10 25.37 25.82
N GLY A 1043 69.15 24.44 25.62
CA GLY A 1043 68.93 23.20 26.37
C GLY A 1043 67.73 22.33 25.96
N MET A 1044 67.53 22.02 24.67
CA MET A 1044 66.60 20.99 24.11
C MET A 1044 65.06 21.17 24.22
N GLY A 1045 64.35 20.60 23.22
CA GLY A 1045 62.91 20.26 23.26
C GLY A 1045 61.95 21.34 22.71
N GLY A 1046 61.00 21.06 21.81
CA GLY A 1046 60.73 19.85 21.01
C GLY A 1046 59.24 19.48 20.96
N GLY A 1047 58.64 19.40 19.76
CA GLY A 1047 57.26 18.91 19.61
C GLY A 1047 56.46 19.57 18.48
N LEU A 1048 55.83 18.74 17.66
CA LEU A 1048 54.98 19.12 16.52
C LEU A 1048 53.71 19.88 16.96
N LEU A 1049 53.18 20.75 16.09
CA LEU A 1049 51.95 20.41 15.36
C LEU A 1049 51.72 21.32 14.14
N ALA A 1050 50.85 20.87 13.25
CA ALA A 1050 50.59 21.50 11.95
C ALA A 1050 49.25 22.24 11.94
N LEU A 1051 49.17 23.33 11.18
CA LEU A 1051 47.96 23.72 10.45
C LEU A 1051 48.30 24.83 9.43
N ARG A 1052 48.05 24.57 8.14
CA ARG A 1052 48.03 25.61 7.11
C ARG A 1052 46.75 25.47 6.29
N ARG A 1053 45.77 26.35 6.56
CA ARG A 1053 44.63 26.56 5.66
C ARG A 1053 45.15 27.27 4.40
N ALA A 1054 44.77 26.76 3.24
CA ALA A 1054 44.73 27.51 1.99
C ALA A 1054 43.38 27.23 1.33
N ARG A 1055 42.68 28.29 0.88
CA ARG A 1055 41.43 28.15 0.12
C ARG A 1055 41.76 27.94 -1.35
N ARG A 1056 41.14 26.94 -1.98
CA ARG A 1056 40.39 27.07 -3.24
C ARG A 1056 39.46 25.88 -3.41
#